data_AF-A0A950ZE08-F1
#
_entry.id   AF-A0A950ZE08-F1
#
_cell.length_a   1.000
_cell.length_b   1.000
_cell.length_c   1.000
_cell.angle_alpha   90.00
_cell.angle_beta   90.00
_cell.angle_gamma   90.00
#
_symmetry.space_group_name_H-M   'P 1'
#
loop_
_entity.id
_entity.type
_entity.pdbx_description
1 polymer ?
#
loop_
_entity_poly.entity_id
_entity_poly.type
_entity_poly.pdbx_seq_one_letter_code
_entity_poly.pdbx_strand_id
1 'polypeptide(L)'
;MRKLSVAALLLGIACGTTTTNPTSTTTSATAASPSPATPAPSDGTGTYGFTVQEEARILALEDRRQYDPALVAQWVAHPNPLHRLRIALALARIGPHAFADENKNGTREPSETQAGISELGTLAHDADRNVREMTAFALGEIGDEHGLGTIEYLTGDPDAGVAAEAVEALSKVAPGDTSGLRLQRYLWLADEKTHEGVRARAIRFLFRFDNDEASVVALRALDSPSPAIRQEAAYTLARRAYAPARAQLELLLTDTNVLTRAYAATALGRIGDPASARALINALGDAHPWVRTNAAVAIGRLADKHKDILNANDLPRVFAALDDPDPGVRASMIEPLAAYAEMNETAKGRLNDVLKNGSQWERELAAGAFAKHFIKALSDLHFVSGFTGWSAVRAIEATEHSGAIGTEVRAVYFDDKEPFVRASAIGAIGEQFIDVEGPRVIKAMDDPDVVVRATAISKYPLLTKIQAGRWLATLHAIEQRERTAPQNDARLAAIEAIAGFAHPDRRKFLIGLLADADPVVRRFASDQLVEQEHLPRMQYTPIASERAQNKYEEIVRWSRQPHTATIHMTRGLIQLALLTQDAPLTTWNFAQLAKKKYFDNTSFMRVVPNFVIQGGDPRNDMSGGPGYAIRDEINLQKYTRGAVGMALSGPDTGGSQFFITHSPQPHLDGGYTIFARVYEGMTGVVDQTERGDRVETITIDEHPPVSADAIANIANVSLPLEIGPTTPDRLLHGVPEYEQRKAGYQADPSVVEMMKTYVKPGDRIEVYMGTWCTDSQREVPKFLRIVDDLKTYGVELPASFVAVDRAKQKPEALLAGKHIDKVATFIYYRDGQELGRIVERPNGLFEDDLLAIAAQTQPKDSPRP
;
A
#
# COMPACT_ATOMS: atom_id res chain seq x y z
N MET A 1 4.04 -5.33 24.71
CA MET A 1 3.73 -3.91 24.40
C MET A 1 2.36 -3.77 23.71
N ARG A 2 1.26 -3.53 24.44
CA ARG A 2 -0.05 -3.15 23.85
C ARG A 2 -0.42 -1.73 24.34
N LYS A 3 -0.22 -0.71 23.49
CA LYS A 3 -0.87 0.63 23.53
C LYS A 3 -0.23 1.55 22.49
N LEU A 4 -0.92 1.74 21.36
CA LEU A 4 -0.84 2.90 20.44
C LEU A 4 -1.77 2.60 19.25
N SER A 5 -3.06 2.84 19.46
CA SER A 5 -4.09 2.65 18.42
C SER A 5 -4.07 3.82 17.43
N VAL A 6 -4.34 3.55 16.16
CA VAL A 6 -4.56 4.58 15.12
C VAL A 6 -6.01 4.47 14.67
N ALA A 7 -6.80 5.51 14.93
CA ALA A 7 -8.24 5.55 14.60
C ALA A 7 -8.49 6.07 13.18
N ALA A 8 -9.44 5.45 12.45
CA ALA A 8 -9.92 5.87 11.13
C ALA A 8 -11.08 4.97 10.61
N LEU A 9 -11.75 5.40 9.52
CA LEU A 9 -12.07 4.63 8.26
C LEU A 9 -13.45 3.90 8.13
N LEU A 10 -14.22 3.81 7.02
CA LEU A 10 -14.54 4.49 5.71
C LEU A 10 -15.82 3.71 5.13
N LEU A 11 -16.85 4.26 4.44
CA LEU A 11 -18.35 4.38 4.78
C LEU A 11 -19.58 3.82 3.96
N GLY A 12 -20.83 3.86 4.54
CA GLY A 12 -22.12 4.11 3.80
C GLY A 12 -23.47 3.36 4.14
N ILE A 13 -24.61 3.87 3.57
CA ILE A 13 -25.88 3.17 3.08
C ILE A 13 -27.24 3.21 3.86
N ALA A 14 -28.36 3.35 3.10
CA ALA A 14 -29.75 2.82 3.34
C ALA A 14 -30.54 2.77 1.98
N CYS A 15 -31.22 1.69 1.52
CA CYS A 15 -32.54 1.06 1.86
C CYS A 15 -33.80 1.87 1.40
N GLY A 16 -35.01 1.35 1.14
CA GLY A 16 -35.72 0.03 1.19
C GLY A 16 -37.22 0.25 0.75
N THR A 17 -38.23 -0.65 0.65
CA THR A 17 -38.53 -2.12 0.66
C THR A 17 -39.88 -2.34 -0.14
N THR A 18 -40.89 -3.23 0.02
CA THR A 18 -41.34 -4.30 0.96
C THR A 18 -42.50 -5.19 0.37
N THR A 19 -42.46 -6.52 0.56
CA THR A 19 -43.56 -7.55 0.78
C THR A 19 -45.00 -7.48 0.16
N THR A 20 -45.49 -8.59 -0.43
CA THR A 20 -46.59 -9.50 0.07
C THR A 20 -47.01 -10.57 -0.99
N ASN A 21 -47.83 -11.58 -0.64
CA ASN A 21 -48.23 -12.72 -1.52
C ASN A 21 -49.59 -13.32 -1.07
N PRO A 22 -50.51 -13.76 -1.97
CA PRO A 22 -50.92 -15.18 -1.96
C PRO A 22 -51.44 -15.82 -3.29
N THR A 23 -51.26 -17.15 -3.41
CA THR A 23 -52.03 -18.19 -4.16
C THR A 23 -52.76 -17.91 -5.50
N SER A 24 -52.12 -18.38 -6.59
CA SER A 24 -52.65 -19.24 -7.66
C SER A 24 -54.01 -18.98 -8.37
N THR A 25 -53.96 -18.84 -9.71
CA THR A 25 -54.88 -19.54 -10.65
C THR A 25 -54.23 -19.70 -12.03
N THR A 26 -54.71 -20.63 -12.85
CA THR A 26 -54.12 -21.00 -14.16
C THR A 26 -54.75 -20.27 -15.35
N THR A 27 -53.95 -19.92 -16.36
CA THR A 27 -54.38 -19.86 -17.77
C THR A 27 -53.18 -20.00 -18.70
N SER A 28 -53.41 -20.47 -19.93
CA SER A 28 -52.36 -20.78 -20.91
C SER A 28 -52.33 -19.82 -22.09
N ALA A 29 -51.13 -19.45 -22.54
CA ALA A 29 -50.91 -18.77 -23.82
C ALA A 29 -49.57 -19.21 -24.46
N THR A 30 -49.66 -19.46 -25.76
CA THR A 30 -48.64 -19.87 -26.74
C THR A 30 -47.23 -19.27 -26.59
N ALA A 31 -46.20 -20.11 -26.81
CA ALA A 31 -44.80 -19.70 -26.91
C ALA A 31 -44.43 -19.08 -28.27
N ALA A 32 -43.38 -18.27 -28.29
CA ALA A 32 -42.64 -17.84 -29.49
C ALA A 32 -41.16 -18.22 -29.34
N SER A 33 -40.52 -18.67 -30.42
CA SER A 33 -39.17 -19.27 -30.38
C SER A 33 -38.04 -18.23 -30.33
N PRO A 34 -37.01 -18.42 -29.50
CA PRO A 34 -35.76 -17.66 -29.59
C PRO A 34 -34.88 -18.16 -30.76
N SER A 35 -34.07 -17.26 -31.32
CA SER A 35 -33.03 -17.60 -32.30
C SER A 35 -31.91 -18.48 -31.69
N PRO A 36 -31.19 -19.29 -32.49
CA PRO A 36 -30.18 -20.20 -31.97
C PRO A 36 -29.01 -19.46 -31.31
N ALA A 37 -28.63 -19.91 -30.12
CA ALA A 37 -27.45 -19.41 -29.43
C ALA A 37 -26.17 -19.85 -30.14
N THR A 38 -25.17 -18.96 -30.17
CA THR A 38 -23.78 -19.31 -30.50
C THR A 38 -23.32 -20.47 -29.59
N PRO A 39 -22.68 -21.54 -30.12
CA PRO A 39 -22.26 -22.66 -29.29
C PRO A 39 -21.28 -22.20 -28.21
N ALA A 40 -21.47 -22.70 -26.99
CA ALA A 40 -20.55 -22.44 -25.89
C ALA A 40 -19.13 -22.96 -26.23
N PRO A 41 -18.07 -22.23 -25.84
CA PRO A 41 -16.71 -22.75 -25.97
C PRO A 41 -16.58 -24.04 -25.15
N SER A 42 -15.93 -25.05 -25.72
CA SER A 42 -15.79 -26.38 -25.13
C SER A 42 -15.12 -26.36 -23.77
N ASP A 43 -15.60 -27.18 -22.82
CA ASP A 43 -14.93 -27.49 -21.54
C ASP A 43 -13.61 -28.26 -21.76
N GLY A 44 -12.60 -27.54 -22.26
CA GLY A 44 -11.27 -28.08 -22.55
C GLY A 44 -10.38 -28.14 -21.31
N THR A 45 -9.78 -29.31 -21.06
CA THR A 45 -8.79 -29.55 -20.00
C THR A 45 -7.40 -28.95 -20.32
N GLY A 46 -7.37 -27.74 -20.91
CA GLY A 46 -6.29 -27.25 -21.76
C GLY A 46 -5.61 -25.93 -21.35
N THR A 47 -5.50 -25.62 -20.06
CA THR A 47 -4.60 -24.56 -19.56
C THR A 47 -4.27 -24.71 -18.08
N TYR A 48 -5.29 -24.81 -17.22
CA TYR A 48 -5.14 -24.69 -15.75
C TYR A 48 -4.84 -26.00 -15.01
N GLY A 49 -4.87 -27.14 -15.69
CA GLY A 49 -4.57 -28.45 -15.10
C GLY A 49 -5.67 -29.05 -14.18
N PHE A 50 -6.77 -28.34 -13.94
CA PHE A 50 -8.00 -28.79 -13.26
C PHE A 50 -9.27 -28.17 -13.89
N THR A 51 -10.43 -28.81 -13.67
CA THR A 51 -11.72 -28.36 -14.22
C THR A 51 -12.28 -27.11 -13.52
N VAL A 52 -13.26 -26.46 -14.15
CA VAL A 52 -13.99 -25.31 -13.57
C VAL A 52 -14.72 -25.73 -12.29
N GLN A 53 -15.29 -26.93 -12.26
CA GLN A 53 -16.09 -27.45 -11.15
C GLN A 53 -15.22 -27.79 -9.93
N GLU A 54 -14.00 -28.31 -10.16
CA GLU A 54 -12.99 -28.55 -9.12
C GLU A 54 -12.52 -27.24 -8.47
N GLU A 55 -12.13 -26.25 -9.29
CA GLU A 55 -11.71 -24.93 -8.81
C GLU A 55 -12.85 -24.21 -8.08
N ALA A 56 -14.07 -24.28 -8.61
CA ALA A 56 -15.26 -23.71 -7.97
C ALA A 56 -15.63 -24.42 -6.66
N ARG A 57 -15.31 -25.70 -6.48
CA ARG A 57 -15.48 -26.41 -5.20
C ARG A 57 -14.48 -25.91 -4.17
N ILE A 58 -13.19 -25.76 -4.54
CA ILE A 58 -12.17 -25.19 -3.65
C ILE A 58 -12.51 -23.75 -3.27
N LEU A 59 -12.89 -22.91 -4.22
CA LEU A 59 -13.26 -21.52 -3.96
C LEU A 59 -14.47 -21.39 -3.02
N ALA A 60 -15.44 -22.31 -3.15
CA ALA A 60 -16.60 -22.38 -2.24
C ALA A 60 -16.25 -22.85 -0.82
N LEU A 61 -15.15 -23.60 -0.63
CA LEU A 61 -14.62 -23.94 0.69
C LEU A 61 -13.86 -22.77 1.31
N GLU A 62 -13.06 -22.03 0.53
CA GLU A 62 -12.33 -20.84 0.97
C GLU A 62 -13.28 -19.72 1.45
N ASP A 63 -14.33 -19.43 0.68
CA ASP A 63 -15.32 -18.38 0.96
C ASP A 63 -16.19 -18.70 2.19
N ARG A 64 -16.42 -19.99 2.45
CA ARG A 64 -17.14 -20.50 3.63
C ARG A 64 -16.21 -20.75 4.84
N ARG A 65 -14.89 -20.71 4.66
CA ARG A 65 -13.86 -21.15 5.63
C ARG A 65 -14.09 -22.59 6.11
N GLN A 66 -14.44 -23.49 5.18
CA GLN A 66 -14.88 -24.86 5.48
C GLN A 66 -13.79 -25.89 5.15
N TYR A 67 -13.48 -26.79 6.08
CA TYR A 67 -12.58 -27.92 5.85
C TYR A 67 -13.31 -29.13 5.21
N ASP A 68 -12.67 -29.81 4.27
CA ASP A 68 -13.15 -31.03 3.61
C ASP A 68 -12.02 -32.08 3.62
N PRO A 69 -11.94 -32.95 4.66
CA PRO A 69 -10.83 -33.89 4.82
C PRO A 69 -10.67 -34.85 3.64
N ALA A 70 -11.76 -35.24 2.99
CA ALA A 70 -11.73 -36.18 1.86
C ALA A 70 -11.16 -35.53 0.60
N LEU A 71 -11.56 -34.28 0.30
CA LEU A 71 -11.00 -33.52 -0.81
C LEU A 71 -9.54 -33.16 -0.57
N VAL A 72 -9.18 -32.73 0.65
CA VAL A 72 -7.80 -32.37 0.99
C VAL A 72 -6.88 -33.59 0.87
N ALA A 73 -7.24 -34.74 1.44
CA ALA A 73 -6.46 -35.97 1.32
C ALA A 73 -6.28 -36.42 -0.15
N GLN A 74 -7.34 -36.30 -0.97
CA GLN A 74 -7.27 -36.56 -2.41
C GLN A 74 -6.30 -35.59 -3.13
N TRP A 75 -6.33 -34.31 -2.78
CA TRP A 75 -5.56 -33.27 -3.48
C TRP A 75 -4.09 -33.22 -3.05
N VAL A 76 -3.79 -33.50 -1.78
CA VAL A 76 -2.42 -33.64 -1.25
C VAL A 76 -1.69 -34.81 -1.92
N ALA A 77 -2.37 -35.92 -2.14
CA ALA A 77 -1.82 -37.09 -2.84
C ALA A 77 -1.88 -36.99 -4.39
N HIS A 78 -2.36 -35.88 -4.96
CA HIS A 78 -2.65 -35.79 -6.38
C HIS A 78 -1.38 -35.68 -7.25
N PRO A 79 -1.24 -36.42 -8.37
CA PRO A 79 -0.01 -36.47 -9.16
C PRO A 79 0.38 -35.12 -9.80
N ASN A 80 -0.58 -34.28 -10.20
CA ASN A 80 -0.30 -32.95 -10.75
C ASN A 80 0.04 -31.96 -9.60
N PRO A 81 1.25 -31.35 -9.56
CA PRO A 81 1.63 -30.40 -8.51
C PRO A 81 0.74 -29.16 -8.42
N LEU A 82 0.06 -28.76 -9.51
CA LEU A 82 -0.87 -27.62 -9.47
C LEU A 82 -2.04 -27.85 -8.49
N HIS A 83 -2.48 -29.11 -8.30
CA HIS A 83 -3.49 -29.43 -7.27
C HIS A 83 -2.90 -29.31 -5.87
N ARG A 84 -1.65 -29.77 -5.67
CA ARG A 84 -0.95 -29.74 -4.38
C ARG A 84 -0.63 -28.31 -3.93
N LEU A 85 -0.25 -27.45 -4.88
CA LEU A 85 -0.12 -26.01 -4.67
C LEU A 85 -1.48 -25.36 -4.37
N ARG A 86 -2.51 -25.66 -5.18
CA ARG A 86 -3.84 -25.06 -5.01
C ARG A 86 -4.51 -25.46 -3.69
N ILE A 87 -4.31 -26.69 -3.20
CA ILE A 87 -4.81 -27.11 -1.89
C ILE A 87 -4.00 -26.47 -0.76
N ALA A 88 -2.66 -26.35 -0.86
CA ALA A 88 -1.86 -25.64 0.14
C ALA A 88 -2.32 -24.18 0.32
N LEU A 89 -2.62 -23.46 -0.77
CA LEU A 89 -3.21 -22.12 -0.72
C LEU A 89 -4.61 -22.10 -0.08
N ALA A 90 -5.44 -23.12 -0.33
CA ALA A 90 -6.74 -23.24 0.33
C ALA A 90 -6.60 -23.51 1.83
N LEU A 91 -5.63 -24.32 2.25
CA LEU A 91 -5.32 -24.54 3.66
C LEU A 91 -4.83 -23.25 4.35
N ALA A 92 -4.01 -22.44 3.68
CA ALA A 92 -3.62 -21.11 4.18
C ALA A 92 -4.82 -20.20 4.48
N ARG A 93 -5.90 -20.31 3.68
CA ARG A 93 -7.12 -19.49 3.77
C ARG A 93 -8.18 -20.06 4.71
N ILE A 94 -8.19 -21.37 4.92
CA ILE A 94 -9.20 -22.09 5.72
C ILE A 94 -8.69 -22.36 7.14
N GLY A 95 -7.44 -22.83 7.29
CA GLY A 95 -6.82 -23.24 8.55
C GLY A 95 -6.80 -22.19 9.67
N PRO A 96 -6.66 -20.87 9.42
CA PRO A 96 -6.76 -19.86 10.49
C PRO A 96 -8.14 -19.81 11.18
N HIS A 97 -9.16 -20.37 10.54
CA HIS A 97 -10.57 -20.31 10.95
C HIS A 97 -11.21 -21.69 11.19
N ALA A 98 -10.47 -22.78 10.96
CA ALA A 98 -10.95 -24.17 11.09
C ALA A 98 -9.94 -25.02 11.86
N PHE A 99 -10.41 -26.03 12.58
CA PHE A 99 -9.59 -26.89 13.44
C PHE A 99 -9.95 -28.36 13.28
N ALA A 100 -9.07 -29.25 13.73
CA ALA A 100 -9.35 -30.67 13.83
C ALA A 100 -10.20 -30.96 15.08
N ASP A 101 -11.53 -30.90 14.94
CA ASP A 101 -12.50 -31.26 15.98
C ASP A 101 -12.53 -32.80 16.15
N GLU A 102 -11.61 -33.34 16.94
CA GLU A 102 -11.42 -34.79 17.11
C GLU A 102 -12.58 -35.40 17.93
N ASN A 103 -13.04 -34.65 18.94
CA ASN A 103 -14.10 -35.06 19.85
C ASN A 103 -15.51 -34.76 19.31
N LYS A 104 -15.64 -33.92 18.27
CA LYS A 104 -16.88 -33.49 17.58
C LYS A 104 -17.81 -32.66 18.45
N ASN A 105 -17.26 -31.87 19.37
CA ASN A 105 -18.03 -31.00 20.26
C ASN A 105 -18.28 -29.59 19.69
N GLY A 106 -17.61 -29.20 18.60
CA GLY A 106 -17.73 -27.89 17.95
C GLY A 106 -16.95 -26.75 18.61
N THR A 107 -16.07 -27.06 19.57
CA THR A 107 -15.30 -26.09 20.37
C THR A 107 -13.85 -26.54 20.48
N ARG A 108 -12.92 -25.74 19.93
CA ARG A 108 -11.48 -26.08 19.92
C ARG A 108 -10.91 -26.23 21.33
N GLU A 109 -10.43 -27.43 21.65
CA GLU A 109 -9.62 -27.73 22.83
C GLU A 109 -8.13 -27.36 22.60
N PRO A 110 -7.33 -27.10 23.65
CA PRO A 110 -5.93 -26.69 23.50
C PRO A 110 -5.01 -27.71 22.79
N SER A 111 -5.43 -28.99 22.75
CA SER A 111 -4.73 -30.09 22.07
C SER A 111 -5.05 -30.22 20.58
N GLU A 112 -6.07 -29.51 20.07
CA GLU A 112 -6.54 -29.68 18.69
C GLU A 112 -5.83 -28.70 17.75
N THR A 113 -5.24 -29.19 16.67
CA THR A 113 -4.49 -28.37 15.70
C THR A 113 -5.43 -27.57 14.79
N GLN A 114 -4.92 -26.49 14.20
CA GLN A 114 -5.57 -25.86 13.05
C GLN A 114 -5.65 -26.83 11.86
N ALA A 115 -6.70 -26.72 11.06
CA ALA A 115 -6.96 -27.66 9.97
C ALA A 115 -5.93 -27.52 8.83
N GLY A 116 -5.37 -28.64 8.38
CA GLY A 116 -4.38 -28.71 7.31
C GLY A 116 -2.91 -28.78 7.75
N ILE A 117 -2.59 -28.69 9.05
CA ILE A 117 -1.20 -28.70 9.53
C ILE A 117 -0.46 -30.01 9.23
N SER A 118 -1.14 -31.16 9.37
CA SER A 118 -0.56 -32.49 9.08
C SER A 118 -0.33 -32.69 7.57
N GLU A 119 -1.28 -32.21 6.78
CA GLU A 119 -1.31 -32.26 5.33
C GLU A 119 -0.23 -31.36 4.71
N LEU A 120 -0.02 -30.17 5.28
CA LEU A 120 1.12 -29.29 4.96
C LEU A 120 2.46 -29.91 5.39
N GLY A 121 2.50 -30.64 6.51
CA GLY A 121 3.65 -31.48 6.89
C GLY A 121 4.05 -32.50 5.81
N THR A 122 3.07 -33.02 5.07
CA THR A 122 3.31 -33.90 3.91
C THR A 122 3.83 -33.10 2.70
N LEU A 123 3.18 -31.98 2.37
CA LEU A 123 3.57 -31.14 1.22
C LEU A 123 4.92 -30.40 1.40
N ALA A 124 5.43 -30.30 2.63
CA ALA A 124 6.78 -29.78 2.89
C ALA A 124 7.89 -30.65 2.27
N HIS A 125 7.60 -31.90 1.92
CA HIS A 125 8.54 -32.84 1.32
C HIS A 125 8.34 -33.00 -0.20
N ASP A 126 7.61 -32.08 -0.85
CA ASP A 126 7.28 -32.19 -2.27
C ASP A 126 8.48 -32.01 -3.21
N ALA A 127 8.48 -32.70 -4.35
CA ALA A 127 9.47 -32.49 -5.40
C ALA A 127 9.40 -31.09 -6.04
N ASP A 128 8.20 -30.50 -6.13
CA ASP A 128 7.99 -29.20 -6.75
C ASP A 128 8.25 -28.05 -5.77
N ARG A 129 9.20 -27.16 -6.12
CA ARG A 129 9.58 -26.00 -5.29
C ARG A 129 8.40 -25.09 -4.95
N ASN A 130 7.43 -24.94 -5.86
CA ASN A 130 6.31 -24.02 -5.69
C ASN A 130 5.29 -24.59 -4.69
N VAL A 131 5.18 -25.93 -4.61
CA VAL A 131 4.38 -26.60 -3.58
C VAL A 131 5.01 -26.40 -2.20
N ARG A 132 6.34 -26.54 -2.07
CA ARG A 132 7.06 -26.29 -0.80
C ARG A 132 7.03 -24.81 -0.38
N GLU A 133 7.16 -23.89 -1.32
CA GLU A 133 7.07 -22.43 -1.09
C GLU A 133 5.66 -22.03 -0.62
N MET A 134 4.62 -22.52 -1.30
CA MET A 134 3.22 -22.34 -0.86
C MET A 134 2.94 -23.02 0.49
N THR A 135 3.59 -24.15 0.78
CA THR A 135 3.47 -24.84 2.08
C THR A 135 4.08 -24.02 3.22
N ALA A 136 5.28 -23.47 3.02
CA ALA A 136 5.92 -22.57 3.97
C ALA A 136 5.02 -21.38 4.29
N PHE A 137 4.52 -20.70 3.25
CA PHE A 137 3.56 -19.61 3.36
C PHE A 137 2.29 -20.01 4.12
N ALA A 138 1.66 -21.13 3.75
CA ALA A 138 0.42 -21.61 4.37
C ALA A 138 0.58 -21.88 5.88
N LEU A 139 1.68 -22.52 6.30
CA LEU A 139 1.99 -22.71 7.72
C LEU A 139 2.17 -21.37 8.45
N GLY A 140 2.75 -20.38 7.77
CA GLY A 140 2.90 -19.01 8.28
C GLY A 140 1.57 -18.27 8.47
N GLU A 141 0.63 -18.38 7.53
CA GLU A 141 -0.69 -17.73 7.64
C GLU A 141 -1.62 -18.45 8.64
N ILE A 142 -1.51 -19.78 8.78
CA ILE A 142 -2.23 -20.54 9.81
C ILE A 142 -1.71 -20.20 11.21
N GLY A 143 -0.39 -20.03 11.37
CA GLY A 143 0.24 -19.52 12.59
C GLY A 143 0.23 -20.48 13.80
N ASP A 144 -0.23 -21.71 13.64
CA ASP A 144 -0.26 -22.77 14.67
C ASP A 144 1.16 -23.25 15.02
N GLU A 145 1.44 -23.38 16.32
CA GLU A 145 2.73 -23.82 16.83
C GLU A 145 3.03 -25.30 16.50
N HIS A 146 2.01 -26.11 16.24
CA HIS A 146 2.19 -27.48 15.76
C HIS A 146 2.83 -27.54 14.36
N GLY A 147 2.72 -26.47 13.57
CA GLY A 147 3.41 -26.34 12.28
C GLY A 147 4.91 -26.01 12.40
N LEU A 148 5.41 -25.67 13.59
CA LEU A 148 6.76 -25.12 13.79
C LEU A 148 7.87 -26.06 13.30
N GLY A 149 7.80 -27.36 13.59
CA GLY A 149 8.82 -28.33 13.15
C GLY A 149 8.92 -28.44 11.62
N THR A 150 7.79 -28.31 10.92
CA THR A 150 7.71 -28.29 9.46
C THR A 150 8.29 -27.01 8.88
N ILE A 151 8.00 -25.85 9.49
CA ILE A 151 8.60 -24.57 9.11
C ILE A 151 10.11 -24.61 9.31
N GLU A 152 10.59 -25.12 10.45
CA GLU A 152 12.01 -25.24 10.76
C GLU A 152 12.75 -26.13 9.74
N TYR A 153 12.16 -27.26 9.34
CA TYR A 153 12.67 -28.08 8.24
C TYR A 153 12.80 -27.27 6.93
N LEU A 154 11.74 -26.53 6.55
CA LEU A 154 11.73 -25.72 5.34
C LEU A 154 12.71 -24.53 5.38
N THR A 155 13.14 -24.03 6.56
CA THR A 155 14.23 -23.03 6.62
C THR A 155 15.59 -23.57 6.16
N GLY A 156 15.74 -24.89 6.05
CA GLY A 156 16.90 -25.59 5.49
C GLY A 156 16.72 -26.09 4.05
N ASP A 157 15.68 -25.64 3.33
CA ASP A 157 15.42 -26.08 1.96
C ASP A 157 16.56 -25.71 0.99
N PRO A 158 16.93 -26.57 0.02
CA PRO A 158 17.92 -26.24 -1.00
C PRO A 158 17.48 -25.11 -1.95
N ASP A 159 16.19 -24.81 -2.08
CA ASP A 159 15.69 -23.63 -2.79
C ASP A 159 15.64 -22.42 -1.85
N ALA A 160 16.45 -21.40 -2.14
CA ALA A 160 16.55 -20.20 -1.31
C ALA A 160 15.26 -19.35 -1.27
N GLY A 161 14.32 -19.55 -2.20
CA GLY A 161 12.99 -18.93 -2.16
C GLY A 161 12.10 -19.62 -1.13
N VAL A 162 12.02 -20.95 -1.18
CA VAL A 162 11.34 -21.79 -0.18
C VAL A 162 11.88 -21.49 1.23
N ALA A 163 13.21 -21.51 1.40
CA ALA A 163 13.84 -21.22 2.68
C ALA A 163 13.55 -19.79 3.17
N ALA A 164 13.56 -18.78 2.30
CA ALA A 164 13.23 -17.41 2.68
C ALA A 164 11.75 -17.25 3.08
N GLU A 165 10.81 -17.89 2.40
CA GLU A 165 9.39 -17.85 2.77
C GLU A 165 9.12 -18.63 4.08
N ALA A 166 9.86 -19.72 4.34
CA ALA A 166 9.84 -20.41 5.62
C ALA A 166 10.38 -19.54 6.78
N VAL A 167 11.40 -18.71 6.53
CA VAL A 167 11.85 -17.70 7.50
C VAL A 167 10.76 -16.66 7.78
N GLU A 168 10.03 -16.20 6.76
CA GLU A 168 8.87 -15.33 6.96
C GLU A 168 7.75 -16.02 7.77
N ALA A 169 7.46 -17.29 7.49
CA ALA A 169 6.47 -18.10 8.23
C ALA A 169 6.84 -18.27 9.70
N LEU A 170 8.11 -18.55 10.00
CA LEU A 170 8.66 -18.63 11.36
C LEU A 170 8.46 -17.32 12.16
N SER A 171 8.30 -16.19 11.47
CA SER A 171 8.02 -14.87 12.05
C SER A 171 6.53 -14.63 12.37
N LYS A 172 5.62 -15.44 11.79
CA LYS A 172 4.15 -15.31 11.91
C LYS A 172 3.56 -16.20 13.00
N VAL A 173 4.15 -17.38 13.26
CA VAL A 173 3.74 -18.30 14.35
C VAL A 173 3.73 -17.59 15.72
N ALA A 174 2.69 -17.83 16.51
CA ALA A 174 2.33 -17.07 17.70
C ALA A 174 3.45 -16.89 18.77
N PRO A 175 3.38 -15.87 19.65
CA PRO A 175 4.39 -15.60 20.68
C PRO A 175 4.28 -16.53 21.92
N GLY A 176 4.34 -17.85 21.72
CA GLY A 176 4.42 -18.84 22.82
C GLY A 176 5.83 -19.06 23.39
N ASP A 177 6.87 -18.77 22.60
CA ASP A 177 8.27 -19.01 22.99
C ASP A 177 8.78 -18.05 24.07
N THR A 178 8.67 -18.47 25.32
CA THR A 178 9.31 -17.87 26.50
C THR A 178 10.76 -18.33 26.71
N SER A 179 11.26 -19.26 25.88
CA SER A 179 12.61 -19.82 25.98
C SER A 179 13.67 -19.09 25.15
N GLY A 180 13.24 -18.28 24.18
CA GLY A 180 14.11 -17.50 23.28
C GLY A 180 14.75 -18.30 22.13
N LEU A 181 14.43 -19.60 22.02
CA LEU A 181 15.01 -20.49 21.00
C LEU A 181 14.72 -20.03 19.57
N ARG A 182 13.55 -19.45 19.29
CA ARG A 182 13.23 -18.93 17.95
C ARG A 182 14.06 -17.72 17.57
N LEU A 183 14.39 -16.84 18.53
CA LEU A 183 15.32 -15.73 18.27
C LEU A 183 16.71 -16.28 17.95
N GLN A 184 17.23 -17.23 18.72
CA GLN A 184 18.55 -17.83 18.47
C GLN A 184 18.64 -18.50 17.08
N ARG A 185 17.57 -19.16 16.62
CA ARG A 185 17.46 -19.63 15.22
C ARG A 185 17.44 -18.48 14.21
N TYR A 186 16.70 -17.41 14.49
CA TYR A 186 16.66 -16.20 13.64
C TYR A 186 18.01 -15.49 13.52
N LEU A 187 18.81 -15.47 14.59
CA LEU A 187 20.16 -14.90 14.60
C LEU A 187 21.13 -15.75 13.76
N TRP A 188 20.99 -17.08 13.77
CA TRP A 188 21.73 -17.98 12.87
C TRP A 188 21.33 -17.77 11.40
N LEU A 189 20.04 -17.62 11.11
CA LEU A 189 19.55 -17.31 9.77
C LEU A 189 20.01 -15.92 9.27
N ALA A 190 20.31 -14.99 10.16
CA ALA A 190 20.86 -13.67 9.85
C ALA A 190 22.41 -13.63 9.73
N ASP A 191 23.11 -14.74 10.02
CA ASP A 191 24.59 -14.85 9.92
C ASP A 191 25.09 -14.66 8.48
N GLU A 192 26.35 -14.24 8.36
CA GLU A 192 26.99 -13.94 7.07
C GLU A 192 27.17 -15.16 6.16
N LYS A 193 27.13 -16.38 6.71
CA LYS A 193 27.26 -17.63 5.96
C LYS A 193 25.94 -18.09 5.33
N THR A 194 24.81 -17.52 5.74
CA THR A 194 23.48 -17.87 5.24
C THR A 194 23.24 -17.21 3.88
N HIS A 195 22.61 -17.93 2.95
CA HIS A 195 22.35 -17.45 1.59
C HIS A 195 21.63 -16.08 1.60
N GLU A 196 22.09 -15.14 0.78
CA GLU A 196 21.76 -13.71 0.90
C GLU A 196 20.25 -13.43 0.96
N GLY A 197 19.43 -14.08 0.12
CA GLY A 197 17.97 -13.89 0.14
C GLY A 197 17.29 -14.38 1.43
N VAL A 198 17.81 -15.44 2.05
CA VAL A 198 17.34 -15.98 3.33
C VAL A 198 17.81 -15.07 4.47
N ARG A 199 19.08 -14.65 4.43
CA ARG A 199 19.68 -13.69 5.36
C ARG A 199 18.94 -12.35 5.37
N ALA A 200 18.60 -11.83 4.19
CA ALA A 200 17.82 -10.60 4.04
C ALA A 200 16.42 -10.74 4.64
N ARG A 201 15.73 -11.87 4.41
CA ARG A 201 14.39 -12.11 5.00
C ARG A 201 14.45 -12.29 6.53
N ALA A 202 15.49 -12.92 7.05
CA ALA A 202 15.73 -13.00 8.50
C ALA A 202 15.93 -11.60 9.10
N ILE A 203 16.83 -10.80 8.52
CA ILE A 203 17.10 -9.43 8.96
C ILE A 203 15.85 -8.54 8.87
N ARG A 204 15.03 -8.69 7.82
CA ARG A 204 13.73 -7.99 7.65
C ARG A 204 12.78 -8.20 8.82
N PHE A 205 12.75 -9.38 9.43
CA PHE A 205 11.78 -9.72 10.48
C PHE A 205 12.34 -9.70 11.91
N LEU A 206 13.63 -9.36 12.09
CA LEU A 206 14.22 -9.12 13.42
C LEU A 206 13.46 -8.06 14.24
N PHE A 207 12.71 -7.13 13.61
CA PHE A 207 11.83 -6.21 14.35
C PHE A 207 10.72 -6.89 15.19
N ARG A 208 10.31 -8.13 14.85
CA ARG A 208 9.22 -8.83 15.55
C ARG A 208 9.63 -9.34 16.94
N PHE A 209 10.93 -9.45 17.21
CA PHE A 209 11.47 -9.95 18.48
C PHE A 209 11.75 -8.79 19.43
N ASP A 210 11.15 -8.79 20.62
CA ASP A 210 11.31 -7.71 21.61
C ASP A 210 12.62 -7.88 22.42
N ASN A 211 13.77 -7.84 21.72
CA ASN A 211 15.10 -8.06 22.30
C ASN A 211 16.18 -7.23 21.56
N ASP A 212 17.08 -6.59 22.30
CA ASP A 212 18.17 -5.78 21.74
C ASP A 212 19.23 -6.56 20.96
N GLU A 213 19.38 -7.86 21.18
CA GLU A 213 20.25 -8.71 20.35
C GLU A 213 19.82 -8.68 18.87
N ALA A 214 18.50 -8.64 18.61
CA ALA A 214 17.95 -8.45 17.27
C ALA A 214 18.25 -7.04 16.71
N SER A 215 18.28 -6.02 17.58
CA SER A 215 18.76 -4.67 17.20
C SER A 215 20.24 -4.68 16.81
N VAL A 216 21.09 -5.39 17.56
CA VAL A 216 22.55 -5.45 17.35
C VAL A 216 22.92 -6.20 16.07
N VAL A 217 22.20 -7.28 15.71
CA VAL A 217 22.44 -7.95 14.42
C VAL A 217 21.98 -7.09 13.24
N ALA A 218 20.83 -6.42 13.35
CA ALA A 218 20.40 -5.45 12.33
C ALA A 218 21.39 -4.27 12.22
N LEU A 219 21.98 -3.81 13.32
CA LEU A 219 23.02 -2.78 13.33
C LEU A 219 24.27 -3.22 12.55
N ARG A 220 24.83 -4.40 12.85
CA ARG A 220 25.99 -4.93 12.11
C ARG A 220 25.71 -5.14 10.62
N ALA A 221 24.47 -5.46 10.26
CA ALA A 221 24.07 -5.63 8.86
C ALA A 221 24.05 -4.33 8.05
N LEU A 222 24.11 -3.15 8.70
CA LEU A 222 24.28 -1.86 8.02
C LEU A 222 25.66 -1.71 7.36
N ASP A 223 26.69 -2.44 7.79
CA ASP A 223 28.02 -2.45 7.15
C ASP A 223 28.12 -3.41 5.95
N SER A 224 27.05 -4.15 5.63
CA SER A 224 27.11 -5.19 4.59
C SER A 224 27.40 -4.58 3.21
N PRO A 225 28.27 -5.18 2.37
CA PRO A 225 28.47 -4.72 1.00
C PRO A 225 27.19 -4.85 0.15
N SER A 226 26.28 -5.78 0.48
CA SER A 226 24.99 -5.92 -0.21
C SER A 226 24.04 -4.75 0.09
N PRO A 227 23.56 -4.02 -0.92
CA PRO A 227 22.52 -3.01 -0.73
C PRO A 227 21.17 -3.59 -0.27
N ALA A 228 20.90 -4.87 -0.55
CA ALA A 228 19.69 -5.56 -0.09
C ALA A 228 19.76 -5.85 1.42
N ILE A 229 20.91 -6.33 1.91
CA ILE A 229 21.11 -6.55 3.36
C ILE A 229 21.03 -5.22 4.12
N ARG A 230 21.65 -4.15 3.63
CA ARG A 230 21.56 -2.81 4.27
C ARG A 230 20.14 -2.25 4.26
N GLN A 231 19.36 -2.47 3.20
CA GLN A 231 17.96 -2.06 3.11
C GLN A 231 17.10 -2.73 4.19
N GLU A 232 17.17 -4.05 4.33
CA GLU A 232 16.36 -4.79 5.31
C GLU A 232 16.81 -4.51 6.75
N ALA A 233 18.10 -4.28 6.96
CA ALA A 233 18.66 -3.81 8.23
C ALA A 233 18.13 -2.42 8.61
N ALA A 234 18.18 -1.46 7.69
CA ALA A 234 17.64 -0.11 7.89
C ALA A 234 16.12 -0.15 8.13
N TYR A 235 15.37 -1.00 7.41
CA TYR A 235 13.94 -1.22 7.63
C TYR A 235 13.64 -1.76 9.05
N THR A 236 14.37 -2.79 9.51
CA THR A 236 14.22 -3.29 10.89
C THR A 236 14.53 -2.21 11.92
N LEU A 237 15.62 -1.45 11.77
CA LEU A 237 15.97 -0.38 12.69
C LEU A 237 14.96 0.79 12.65
N ALA A 238 14.37 1.08 11.49
CA ALA A 238 13.25 2.01 11.33
C ALA A 238 11.96 1.54 12.01
N ARG A 239 11.84 0.26 12.34
CA ARG A 239 10.76 -0.30 13.18
C ARG A 239 11.11 -0.40 14.65
N ARG A 240 12.39 -0.57 15.01
CA ARG A 240 12.88 -0.71 16.39
C ARG A 240 13.29 0.60 17.08
N ALA A 241 13.58 1.67 16.32
CA ALA A 241 14.06 2.96 16.84
C ALA A 241 15.31 2.86 17.74
N TYR A 242 16.22 1.95 17.40
CA TYR A 242 17.37 1.60 18.25
C TYR A 242 18.45 2.69 18.25
N ALA A 243 18.50 3.49 19.31
CA ALA A 243 19.35 4.69 19.41
C ALA A 243 20.86 4.47 19.11
N PRO A 244 21.51 3.36 19.51
CA PRO A 244 22.92 3.12 19.18
C PRO A 244 23.21 3.06 17.66
N ALA A 245 22.20 2.88 16.81
CA ALA A 245 22.36 2.89 15.36
C ALA A 245 22.53 4.29 14.74
N ARG A 246 22.29 5.38 15.50
CA ARG A 246 22.19 6.75 14.95
C ARG A 246 23.33 7.12 13.99
N ALA A 247 24.58 7.04 14.46
CA ALA A 247 25.72 7.52 13.68
C ALA A 247 25.92 6.78 12.35
N GLN A 248 25.53 5.49 12.30
CA GLN A 248 25.64 4.67 11.10
C GLN A 248 24.46 4.91 10.14
N LEU A 249 23.26 5.11 10.68
CA LEU A 249 22.09 5.55 9.91
C LEU A 249 22.29 6.94 9.28
N GLU A 250 23.00 7.85 9.97
CA GLU A 250 23.37 9.17 9.43
C GLU A 250 24.29 9.08 8.20
N LEU A 251 25.24 8.12 8.17
CA LEU A 251 26.06 7.86 6.98
C LEU A 251 25.20 7.30 5.84
N LEU A 252 24.28 6.38 6.16
CA LEU A 252 23.38 5.74 5.19
C LEU A 252 22.30 6.67 4.62
N LEU A 253 22.17 7.91 5.09
CA LEU A 253 21.45 8.98 4.36
C LEU A 253 22.11 9.35 3.02
N THR A 254 23.26 8.74 2.68
CA THR A 254 23.94 8.89 1.38
C THR A 254 24.11 7.57 0.60
N ASP A 255 23.44 6.49 1.02
CA ASP A 255 23.55 5.18 0.36
C ASP A 255 23.07 5.19 -1.10
N THR A 256 23.74 4.43 -1.95
CA THR A 256 23.28 4.06 -3.31
C THR A 256 21.81 3.64 -3.40
N ASN A 257 21.31 2.85 -2.46
CA ASN A 257 19.94 2.34 -2.42
C ASN A 257 18.99 3.36 -1.78
N VAL A 258 18.01 3.83 -2.57
CA VAL A 258 16.97 4.79 -2.18
C VAL A 258 16.17 4.34 -0.95
N LEU A 259 15.83 3.05 -0.83
CA LEU A 259 15.08 2.52 0.31
C LEU A 259 15.94 2.48 1.58
N THR A 260 17.24 2.18 1.47
CA THR A 260 18.18 2.31 2.58
C THR A 260 18.22 3.75 3.10
N ARG A 261 18.34 4.74 2.21
CA ARG A 261 18.30 6.17 2.59
C ARG A 261 16.97 6.57 3.24
N ALA A 262 15.86 6.15 2.64
CA ALA A 262 14.52 6.47 3.11
C ALA A 262 14.25 5.87 4.51
N TYR A 263 14.54 4.58 4.71
CA TYR A 263 14.39 3.92 6.01
C TYR A 263 15.39 4.45 7.05
N ALA A 264 16.61 4.85 6.66
CA ALA A 264 17.53 5.53 7.56
C ALA A 264 16.95 6.86 8.09
N ALA A 265 16.37 7.69 7.22
CA ALA A 265 15.66 8.90 7.63
C ALA A 265 14.48 8.58 8.56
N THR A 266 13.66 7.56 8.26
CA THR A 266 12.58 7.09 9.14
C THR A 266 13.10 6.67 10.52
N ALA A 267 14.22 5.95 10.57
CA ALA A 267 14.83 5.43 11.79
C ALA A 267 15.35 6.56 12.68
N LEU A 268 16.13 7.50 12.12
CA LEU A 268 16.61 8.70 12.82
C LEU A 268 15.47 9.52 13.40
N GLY A 269 14.41 9.74 12.61
CA GLY A 269 13.19 10.42 13.07
C GLY A 269 12.38 9.69 14.15
N ARG A 270 12.64 8.39 14.41
CA ARG A 270 12.03 7.64 15.53
C ARG A 270 12.96 7.50 16.73
N ILE A 271 14.28 7.45 16.51
CA ILE A 271 15.30 7.60 17.56
C ILE A 271 15.12 8.97 18.24
N GLY A 272 14.87 10.02 17.45
CA GLY A 272 14.46 11.33 17.97
C GLY A 272 15.58 12.13 18.66
N ASP A 273 16.84 11.84 18.34
CA ASP A 273 18.01 12.58 18.80
C ASP A 273 18.24 13.81 17.90
N PRO A 274 18.23 15.05 18.45
CA PRO A 274 18.40 16.28 17.66
C PRO A 274 19.78 16.41 17.00
N ALA A 275 20.80 15.64 17.39
CA ALA A 275 22.07 15.59 16.67
C ALA A 275 21.89 15.19 15.19
N SER A 276 20.89 14.37 14.89
CA SER A 276 20.53 13.93 13.54
C SER A 276 19.98 15.05 12.65
N ALA A 277 19.52 16.18 13.24
CA ALA A 277 18.76 17.20 12.54
C ALA A 277 19.50 17.76 11.32
N ARG A 278 20.80 18.05 11.44
CA ARG A 278 21.59 18.60 10.31
C ARG A 278 21.70 17.63 9.14
N ALA A 279 21.79 16.32 9.41
CA ALA A 279 21.85 15.31 8.37
C ALA A 279 20.48 15.16 7.67
N LEU A 280 19.38 15.18 8.43
CA LEU A 280 18.02 15.14 7.88
C LEU A 280 17.68 16.41 7.06
N ILE A 281 18.08 17.60 7.52
CA ILE A 281 17.90 18.86 6.77
C ILE A 281 18.70 18.86 5.46
N ASN A 282 19.85 18.19 5.41
CA ASN A 282 20.57 17.97 4.16
C ASN A 282 19.84 16.95 3.25
N ALA A 283 19.22 15.91 3.82
CA ALA A 283 18.45 14.90 3.09
C ALA A 283 17.13 15.42 2.47
N LEU A 284 16.67 16.62 2.83
CA LEU A 284 15.66 17.36 2.05
C LEU A 284 16.13 17.70 0.62
N GLY A 285 17.44 17.65 0.35
CA GLY A 285 18.01 17.84 -0.99
C GLY A 285 18.20 16.53 -1.79
N ASP A 286 17.67 15.41 -1.34
CA ASP A 286 17.83 14.12 -2.04
C ASP A 286 17.08 14.10 -3.38
N ALA A 287 17.66 13.47 -4.40
CA ALA A 287 17.03 13.34 -5.72
C ALA A 287 15.67 12.60 -5.69
N HIS A 288 15.47 11.67 -4.74
CA HIS A 288 14.27 10.85 -4.67
C HIS A 288 13.26 11.34 -3.60
N PRO A 289 11.97 11.56 -3.95
CA PRO A 289 10.99 12.11 -3.01
C PRO A 289 10.80 11.24 -1.77
N TRP A 290 10.94 9.91 -1.87
CA TRP A 290 10.85 9.02 -0.69
C TRP A 290 11.84 9.36 0.42
N VAL A 291 13.03 9.86 0.08
CA VAL A 291 14.03 10.28 1.07
C VAL A 291 13.64 11.65 1.64
N ARG A 292 13.28 12.62 0.78
CA ARG A 292 12.85 13.97 1.18
C ARG A 292 11.62 13.94 2.10
N THR A 293 10.59 13.18 1.75
CA THR A 293 9.38 12.96 2.57
C THR A 293 9.71 12.34 3.92
N ASN A 294 10.55 11.29 3.96
CA ASN A 294 10.94 10.69 5.25
C ASN A 294 11.81 11.64 6.09
N ALA A 295 12.66 12.46 5.46
CA ALA A 295 13.44 13.49 6.12
C ALA A 295 12.55 14.59 6.70
N ALA A 296 11.55 15.08 5.96
CA ALA A 296 10.56 16.05 6.45
C ALA A 296 9.78 15.51 7.67
N VAL A 297 9.25 14.28 7.57
CA VAL A 297 8.57 13.60 8.69
C VAL A 297 9.50 13.42 9.90
N ALA A 298 10.79 13.12 9.67
CA ALA A 298 11.79 12.99 10.74
C ALA A 298 12.12 14.33 11.41
N ILE A 299 12.23 15.43 10.64
CA ILE A 299 12.41 16.79 11.17
C ILE A 299 11.20 17.20 12.00
N GLY A 300 9.96 16.92 11.54
CA GLY A 300 8.74 17.18 12.32
C GLY A 300 8.76 16.52 13.70
N ARG A 301 9.08 15.23 13.76
CA ARG A 301 9.19 14.47 15.03
C ARG A 301 10.29 14.95 15.97
N LEU A 302 11.35 15.57 15.43
CA LEU A 302 12.37 16.24 16.23
C LEU A 302 11.85 17.61 16.72
N ALA A 303 11.16 18.38 15.87
CA ALA A 303 10.65 19.71 16.18
C ALA A 303 9.57 19.71 17.28
N ASP A 304 8.78 18.64 17.38
CA ASP A 304 7.84 18.38 18.49
C ASP A 304 8.51 18.45 19.88
N LYS A 305 9.80 18.12 19.98
CA LYS A 305 10.57 18.08 21.24
C LYS A 305 11.63 19.18 21.33
N HIS A 306 12.20 19.57 20.20
CA HIS A 306 13.36 20.44 20.07
C HIS A 306 13.05 21.51 19.01
N LYS A 307 12.41 22.61 19.42
CA LYS A 307 11.94 23.66 18.50
C LYS A 307 13.08 24.41 17.79
N ASP A 308 14.30 24.29 18.29
CA ASP A 308 15.53 24.96 17.88
C ASP A 308 16.35 24.19 16.81
N ILE A 309 15.89 23.01 16.36
CA ILE A 309 16.59 22.23 15.31
C ILE A 309 16.63 22.92 13.94
N LEU A 310 15.73 23.86 13.68
CA LEU A 310 15.70 24.68 12.49
C LEU A 310 16.16 26.10 12.83
N ASN A 311 16.87 26.73 11.90
CA ASN A 311 17.30 28.13 12.01
C ASN A 311 17.16 28.84 10.66
N ALA A 312 17.39 30.15 10.64
CA ALA A 312 17.18 30.99 9.46
C ALA A 312 17.98 30.54 8.21
N ASN A 313 19.12 29.88 8.38
CA ASN A 313 19.94 29.39 7.24
C ASN A 313 19.36 28.14 6.57
N ASP A 314 18.41 27.45 7.22
CA ASP A 314 17.76 26.25 6.70
C ASP A 314 16.44 26.56 5.97
N LEU A 315 15.88 27.77 6.17
CA LEU A 315 14.67 28.23 5.50
C LEU A 315 14.68 28.06 3.97
N PRO A 316 15.78 28.29 3.22
CA PRO A 316 15.80 28.06 1.78
C PRO A 316 15.51 26.60 1.39
N ARG A 317 15.94 25.62 2.21
CA ARG A 317 15.66 24.19 1.99
C ARG A 317 14.27 23.79 2.44
N VAL A 318 13.82 24.33 3.57
CA VAL A 318 12.46 24.17 4.08
C VAL A 318 11.44 24.70 3.06
N PHE A 319 11.71 25.85 2.45
CA PHE A 319 10.85 26.43 1.42
C PHE A 319 10.92 25.63 0.12
N ALA A 320 12.11 25.21 -0.34
CA ALA A 320 12.22 24.32 -1.50
C ALA A 320 11.44 22.99 -1.33
N ALA A 321 11.41 22.42 -0.12
CA ALA A 321 10.60 21.23 0.19
C ALA A 321 9.09 21.52 0.32
N LEU A 322 8.68 22.79 0.45
CA LEU A 322 7.29 23.25 0.37
C LEU A 322 6.88 23.64 -1.07
N ASP A 323 7.84 23.79 -1.99
CA ASP A 323 7.65 24.00 -3.42
C ASP A 323 7.95 22.72 -4.24
N ASP A 324 8.03 21.56 -3.57
CA ASP A 324 8.44 20.29 -4.17
C ASP A 324 7.44 19.74 -5.20
N PRO A 325 7.88 19.18 -6.35
CA PRO A 325 6.98 18.53 -7.31
C PRO A 325 6.24 17.29 -6.74
N ASP A 326 6.72 16.69 -5.65
CA ASP A 326 6.01 15.62 -4.94
C ASP A 326 5.10 16.21 -3.83
N PRO A 327 3.77 16.04 -3.91
CA PRO A 327 2.85 16.60 -2.92
C PRO A 327 3.01 15.96 -1.54
N GLY A 328 3.53 14.74 -1.47
CA GLY A 328 3.85 14.08 -0.22
C GLY A 328 5.02 14.72 0.53
N VAL A 329 6.01 15.27 -0.20
CA VAL A 329 7.08 16.09 0.39
C VAL A 329 6.50 17.40 0.93
N ARG A 330 5.73 18.13 0.10
CA ARG A 330 5.11 19.42 0.51
C ARG A 330 4.23 19.26 1.74
N ALA A 331 3.31 18.29 1.72
CA ALA A 331 2.44 17.94 2.84
C ALA A 331 3.22 17.60 4.13
N SER A 332 4.34 16.88 4.00
CA SER A 332 5.18 16.48 5.15
C SER A 332 6.01 17.61 5.74
N MET A 333 6.24 18.70 4.99
CA MET A 333 7.07 19.83 5.42
C MET A 333 6.27 20.93 6.17
N ILE A 334 4.94 20.93 6.08
CA ILE A 334 4.04 21.92 6.72
C ILE A 334 4.20 21.93 8.24
N GLU A 335 4.23 20.76 8.87
CA GLU A 335 4.31 20.64 10.33
C GLU A 335 5.67 21.12 10.92
N PRO A 336 6.83 20.66 10.42
CA PRO A 336 8.12 21.22 10.84
C PRO A 336 8.30 22.71 10.49
N LEU A 337 7.66 23.23 9.43
CA LEU A 337 7.58 24.68 9.22
C LEU A 337 6.81 25.36 10.37
N ALA A 338 5.64 24.85 10.73
CA ALA A 338 4.78 25.45 11.76
C ALA A 338 5.44 25.45 13.15
N ALA A 339 6.17 24.39 13.50
CA ALA A 339 6.94 24.34 14.74
C ALA A 339 8.03 25.42 14.81
N TYR A 340 8.72 25.72 13.70
CA TYR A 340 9.68 26.83 13.64
C TYR A 340 9.03 28.21 13.51
N ALA A 341 7.82 28.28 12.93
CA ALA A 341 7.05 29.50 12.78
C ALA A 341 6.60 30.12 14.12
N GLU A 342 6.60 29.37 15.24
CA GLU A 342 6.43 29.95 16.58
C GLU A 342 7.49 31.00 16.94
N MET A 343 8.70 30.90 16.37
CA MET A 343 9.84 31.79 16.67
C MET A 343 10.37 32.59 15.48
N ASN A 344 9.76 32.45 14.30
CA ASN A 344 10.26 33.08 13.07
C ASN A 344 9.11 33.61 12.19
N GLU A 345 8.98 34.93 12.11
CA GLU A 345 7.93 35.59 11.31
C GLU A 345 8.03 35.34 9.80
N THR A 346 9.20 34.96 9.26
CA THR A 346 9.35 34.59 7.83
C THR A 346 8.75 33.19 7.59
N ALA A 347 9.02 32.24 8.47
CA ALA A 347 8.42 30.91 8.44
C ALA A 347 6.89 30.98 8.64
N LYS A 348 6.44 31.81 9.58
CA LYS A 348 5.03 32.11 9.84
C LYS A 348 4.35 32.81 8.66
N GLY A 349 5.04 33.72 7.97
CA GLY A 349 4.60 34.31 6.71
C GLY A 349 4.34 33.24 5.64
N ARG A 350 5.28 32.30 5.46
CA ARG A 350 5.12 31.18 4.51
C ARG A 350 4.02 30.20 4.93
N LEU A 351 3.82 29.92 6.22
CA LEU A 351 2.71 29.08 6.69
C LEU A 351 1.34 29.75 6.41
N ASN A 352 1.25 31.06 6.60
CA ASN A 352 0.06 31.85 6.27
C ASN A 352 -0.22 31.91 4.76
N ASP A 353 0.81 31.81 3.93
CA ASP A 353 0.70 31.72 2.48
C ASP A 353 0.17 30.33 2.07
N VAL A 354 0.76 29.23 2.58
CA VAL A 354 0.25 27.85 2.36
C VAL A 354 -1.21 27.72 2.81
N LEU A 355 -1.58 28.25 3.97
CA LEU A 355 -2.95 28.23 4.51
C LEU A 355 -4.00 28.93 3.62
N LYS A 356 -3.57 29.87 2.76
CA LYS A 356 -4.45 30.64 1.87
C LYS A 356 -4.42 30.13 0.42
N ASN A 357 -3.21 29.87 -0.07
CA ASN A 357 -2.90 29.74 -1.50
C ASN A 357 -2.44 28.33 -1.91
N GLY A 358 -2.09 27.47 -0.94
CA GLY A 358 -1.74 26.07 -1.20
C GLY A 358 -2.91 25.25 -1.74
N SER A 359 -2.65 23.98 -2.05
CA SER A 359 -3.66 22.99 -2.47
C SER A 359 -4.77 22.80 -1.43
N GLN A 360 -5.86 22.08 -1.77
CA GLN A 360 -6.87 21.76 -0.76
C GLN A 360 -6.25 21.01 0.43
N TRP A 361 -5.46 19.97 0.16
CA TRP A 361 -4.85 19.14 1.19
C TRP A 361 -3.83 19.92 2.02
N GLU A 362 -3.03 20.77 1.39
CA GLU A 362 -2.05 21.63 2.05
C GLU A 362 -2.72 22.66 2.97
N ARG A 363 -3.80 23.33 2.54
CA ARG A 363 -4.55 24.28 3.38
C ARG A 363 -5.17 23.59 4.60
N GLU A 364 -5.67 22.37 4.44
CA GLU A 364 -6.27 21.61 5.55
C GLU A 364 -5.20 21.14 6.55
N LEU A 365 -4.02 20.69 6.09
CA LEU A 365 -2.87 20.41 6.96
C LEU A 365 -2.36 21.65 7.67
N ALA A 366 -2.22 22.77 6.93
CA ALA A 366 -1.80 24.05 7.50
C ALA A 366 -2.80 24.60 8.52
N ALA A 367 -4.10 24.33 8.39
CA ALA A 367 -5.12 24.70 9.38
C ALA A 367 -4.90 23.96 10.71
N GLY A 368 -4.60 22.66 10.67
CA GLY A 368 -4.24 21.89 11.87
C GLY A 368 -2.92 22.33 12.50
N ALA A 369 -1.88 22.47 11.68
CA ALA A 369 -0.57 22.94 12.13
C ALA A 369 -0.65 24.36 12.75
N PHE A 370 -1.44 25.26 12.14
CA PHE A 370 -1.69 26.59 12.69
C PHE A 370 -2.48 26.53 14.00
N ALA A 371 -3.50 25.66 14.09
CA ALA A 371 -4.27 25.48 15.33
C ALA A 371 -3.40 24.98 16.49
N LYS A 372 -2.54 23.98 16.26
CA LYS A 372 -1.55 23.47 17.23
C LYS A 372 -0.58 24.57 17.68
N HIS A 373 -0.02 25.32 16.74
CA HIS A 373 1.11 26.21 17.01
C HIS A 373 0.75 27.65 17.41
N PHE A 374 -0.43 28.18 17.06
CA PHE A 374 -0.78 29.60 17.30
C PHE A 374 -2.01 29.87 18.17
N ILE A 375 -2.92 28.91 18.39
CA ILE A 375 -4.07 29.13 19.29
C ILE A 375 -3.60 28.89 20.74
N LYS A 376 -3.26 29.97 21.45
CA LYS A 376 -2.74 29.93 22.83
C LYS A 376 -3.64 30.65 23.84
N ALA A 377 -4.66 31.38 23.39
CA ALA A 377 -5.64 32.05 24.21
C ALA A 377 -7.04 32.07 23.56
N LEU A 378 -8.08 32.36 24.36
CA LEU A 378 -9.47 32.44 23.87
C LEU A 378 -9.70 33.57 22.85
N SER A 379 -8.80 34.56 22.81
CA SER A 379 -8.76 35.58 21.75
C SER A 379 -8.61 34.99 20.36
N ASP A 380 -7.96 33.84 20.24
CA ASP A 380 -7.46 33.29 18.98
C ASP A 380 -8.53 32.39 18.31
N LEU A 381 -9.64 32.10 19.01
CA LEU A 381 -10.75 31.28 18.53
C LEU A 381 -11.44 31.85 17.27
N HIS A 382 -11.28 33.15 17.00
CA HIS A 382 -11.79 33.76 15.77
C HIS A 382 -11.07 33.28 14.49
N PHE A 383 -9.93 32.60 14.61
CA PHE A 383 -9.26 31.96 13.47
C PHE A 383 -9.92 30.61 13.09
N VAL A 384 -10.41 29.82 14.06
CA VAL A 384 -11.01 28.49 13.77
C VAL A 384 -12.43 28.58 13.22
N SER A 385 -13.20 29.61 13.58
CA SER A 385 -14.57 29.78 13.07
C SER A 385 -14.66 30.03 11.55
N GLY A 386 -13.53 30.27 10.88
CA GLY A 386 -13.41 30.30 9.42
C GLY A 386 -13.05 28.96 8.76
N PHE A 387 -12.66 27.93 9.52
CA PHE A 387 -12.35 26.60 9.00
C PHE A 387 -13.61 25.75 8.86
N THR A 388 -13.67 24.94 7.78
CA THR A 388 -14.82 24.08 7.45
C THR A 388 -14.36 22.71 6.99
N GLY A 389 -15.24 21.70 7.12
CA GLY A 389 -14.96 20.33 6.67
C GLY A 389 -13.65 19.79 7.26
N TRP A 390 -12.75 19.29 6.41
CA TRP A 390 -11.49 18.72 6.88
C TRP A 390 -10.52 19.73 7.50
N SER A 391 -10.61 21.04 7.19
CA SER A 391 -9.83 22.06 7.93
C SER A 391 -10.31 22.18 9.38
N ALA A 392 -11.62 22.04 9.61
CA ALA A 392 -12.19 21.99 10.97
C ALA A 392 -11.74 20.72 11.70
N VAL A 393 -11.81 19.54 11.05
CA VAL A 393 -11.29 18.28 11.62
C VAL A 393 -9.84 18.42 12.05
N ARG A 394 -8.96 18.96 11.18
CA ARG A 394 -7.55 19.16 11.51
C ARG A 394 -7.34 20.14 12.67
N ALA A 395 -8.15 21.18 12.80
CA ALA A 395 -8.10 22.09 13.95
C ALA A 395 -8.59 21.46 15.26
N ILE A 396 -9.61 20.58 15.20
CA ILE A 396 -10.10 19.80 16.34
C ILE A 396 -9.03 18.81 16.82
N GLU A 397 -8.49 17.98 15.92
CA GLU A 397 -7.41 17.02 16.21
C GLU A 397 -6.19 17.72 16.83
N ALA A 398 -5.74 18.83 16.21
CA ALA A 398 -4.60 19.61 16.66
C ALA A 398 -4.77 20.23 18.07
N THR A 399 -6.00 20.43 18.54
CA THR A 399 -6.30 21.10 19.81
C THR A 399 -6.91 20.21 20.88
N GLU A 400 -7.15 18.92 20.60
CA GLU A 400 -7.68 17.90 21.53
C GLU A 400 -7.04 18.00 22.93
N HIS A 401 -5.72 18.05 22.97
CA HIS A 401 -4.89 18.04 24.18
C HIS A 401 -4.68 19.45 24.80
N SER A 402 -5.21 20.52 24.19
CA SER A 402 -4.95 21.92 24.57
C SER A 402 -5.85 22.43 25.72
N GLY A 403 -6.32 21.52 26.59
CA GLY A 403 -7.13 21.85 27.75
C GLY A 403 -8.44 22.59 27.40
N ALA A 404 -8.74 23.66 28.13
CA ALA A 404 -9.92 24.49 27.89
C ALA A 404 -9.96 25.13 26.50
N ILE A 405 -8.82 25.39 25.87
CA ILE A 405 -8.78 25.89 24.48
C ILE A 405 -9.36 24.83 23.53
N GLY A 406 -9.01 23.55 23.73
CA GLY A 406 -9.58 22.44 22.95
C GLY A 406 -11.09 22.32 23.14
N THR A 407 -11.61 22.49 24.36
CA THR A 407 -13.07 22.54 24.62
C THR A 407 -13.76 23.67 23.85
N GLU A 408 -13.19 24.87 23.82
CA GLU A 408 -13.80 26.00 23.11
C GLU A 408 -13.61 25.92 21.58
N VAL A 409 -12.54 25.30 21.07
CA VAL A 409 -12.42 24.97 19.64
C VAL A 409 -13.49 23.93 19.24
N ARG A 410 -13.64 22.85 20.01
CA ARG A 410 -14.72 21.87 19.81
C ARG A 410 -16.11 22.52 19.89
N ALA A 411 -16.30 23.49 20.80
CA ALA A 411 -17.58 24.16 21.03
C ALA A 411 -18.23 24.75 19.77
N VAL A 412 -17.41 25.19 18.81
CA VAL A 412 -17.81 25.72 17.49
C VAL A 412 -18.46 24.65 16.59
N TYR A 413 -18.04 23.40 16.69
CA TYR A 413 -18.25 22.37 15.65
C TYR A 413 -19.27 21.27 16.01
N PHE A 414 -19.74 21.20 17.25
CA PHE A 414 -20.71 20.17 17.67
C PHE A 414 -22.06 20.20 16.93
N ASP A 415 -22.39 21.34 16.32
CA ASP A 415 -23.61 21.56 15.53
C ASP A 415 -23.28 21.86 14.05
N ASP A 416 -22.08 21.45 13.57
CA ASP A 416 -21.70 21.58 12.16
C ASP A 416 -22.61 20.73 11.25
N LYS A 417 -22.84 21.20 10.03
CA LYS A 417 -23.64 20.50 9.01
C LYS A 417 -23.02 19.14 8.61
N GLU A 418 -21.69 19.06 8.56
CA GLU A 418 -20.96 17.88 8.11
C GLU A 418 -20.86 16.82 9.23
N PRO A 419 -21.38 15.59 9.05
CA PRO A 419 -21.38 14.59 10.11
C PRO A 419 -19.98 14.22 10.63
N PHE A 420 -18.97 14.15 9.75
CA PHE A 420 -17.61 13.83 10.15
C PHE A 420 -16.93 14.93 10.98
N VAL A 421 -17.37 16.20 10.81
CA VAL A 421 -16.93 17.31 11.67
C VAL A 421 -17.56 17.19 13.06
N ARG A 422 -18.87 16.88 13.16
CA ARG A 422 -19.53 16.59 14.45
C ARG A 422 -18.92 15.37 15.14
N ALA A 423 -18.63 14.30 14.39
CA ALA A 423 -17.99 13.10 14.91
C ALA A 423 -16.58 13.41 15.43
N SER A 424 -15.76 14.16 14.69
CA SER A 424 -14.45 14.64 15.16
C SER A 424 -14.56 15.45 16.45
N ALA A 425 -15.53 16.38 16.54
CA ALA A 425 -15.76 17.18 17.75
C ALA A 425 -16.13 16.34 18.97
N ILE A 426 -16.99 15.31 18.83
CA ILE A 426 -17.33 14.38 19.92
C ILE A 426 -16.15 13.44 20.24
N GLY A 427 -15.42 12.99 19.23
CA GLY A 427 -14.27 12.08 19.36
C GLY A 427 -13.11 12.70 20.13
N ALA A 428 -12.83 13.99 19.92
CA ALA A 428 -11.76 14.73 20.59
C ALA A 428 -12.13 15.21 22.02
N ILE A 429 -13.23 14.76 22.61
CA ILE A 429 -13.51 15.01 24.04
C ILE A 429 -12.61 14.09 24.89
N GLY A 430 -11.59 14.68 25.52
CA GLY A 430 -10.73 13.98 26.48
C GLY A 430 -11.45 13.61 27.77
N GLU A 431 -11.02 12.52 28.43
CA GLU A 431 -11.61 11.99 29.67
C GLU A 431 -11.80 13.07 30.75
N GLN A 432 -10.82 13.96 30.92
CA GLN A 432 -10.83 15.06 31.90
C GLN A 432 -11.93 16.11 31.67
N PHE A 433 -12.59 16.12 30.50
CA PHE A 433 -13.68 17.05 30.16
C PHE A 433 -15.03 16.37 29.95
N ILE A 434 -15.09 15.02 30.01
CA ILE A 434 -16.31 14.28 29.65
C ILE A 434 -17.52 14.70 30.47
N ASP A 435 -17.40 14.88 31.78
CA ASP A 435 -18.50 15.30 32.66
C ASP A 435 -18.87 16.80 32.55
N VAL A 436 -18.13 17.58 31.77
CA VAL A 436 -18.45 18.97 31.41
C VAL A 436 -19.16 19.01 30.06
N GLU A 437 -18.60 18.32 29.06
CA GLU A 437 -19.12 18.27 27.69
C GLU A 437 -20.22 17.18 27.51
N GLY A 438 -20.48 16.38 28.54
CA GLY A 438 -21.39 15.23 28.56
C GLY A 438 -22.81 15.45 28.03
N PRO A 439 -23.48 16.60 28.24
CA PRO A 439 -24.77 16.88 27.59
C PRO A 439 -24.69 16.87 26.06
N ARG A 440 -23.53 17.20 25.48
CA ARG A 440 -23.27 17.10 24.03
C ARG A 440 -23.11 15.64 23.60
N VAL A 441 -22.39 14.83 24.37
CA VAL A 441 -22.26 13.37 24.16
C VAL A 441 -23.63 12.71 24.16
N ILE A 442 -24.45 12.97 25.19
CA ILE A 442 -25.81 12.41 25.33
C ILE A 442 -26.69 12.81 24.14
N LYS A 443 -26.64 14.07 23.68
CA LYS A 443 -27.36 14.54 22.48
C LYS A 443 -26.89 13.80 21.22
N ALA A 444 -25.59 13.58 21.06
CA ALA A 444 -24.99 12.98 19.86
C ALA A 444 -25.28 11.46 19.73
N MET A 445 -25.67 10.77 20.81
CA MET A 445 -26.11 9.36 20.76
C MET A 445 -27.43 9.14 19.97
N ASP A 446 -28.13 10.23 19.65
CA ASP A 446 -29.35 10.27 18.82
C ASP A 446 -29.17 11.10 17.53
N ASP A 447 -27.93 11.40 17.11
CA ASP A 447 -27.64 12.08 15.85
C ASP A 447 -28.16 11.26 14.64
N PRO A 448 -28.68 11.90 13.56
CA PRO A 448 -29.09 11.19 12.36
C PRO A 448 -27.97 10.34 11.73
N ASP A 449 -26.71 10.75 11.80
CA ASP A 449 -25.58 9.99 11.26
C ASP A 449 -25.07 8.93 12.25
N VAL A 450 -24.97 7.69 11.77
CA VAL A 450 -24.53 6.53 12.57
C VAL A 450 -23.12 6.70 13.12
N VAL A 451 -22.25 7.47 12.45
CA VAL A 451 -20.85 7.67 12.84
C VAL A 451 -20.76 8.61 14.04
N VAL A 452 -21.60 9.66 14.05
CA VAL A 452 -21.73 10.56 15.18
C VAL A 452 -22.33 9.82 16.38
N ARG A 453 -23.35 8.97 16.16
CA ARG A 453 -23.89 8.08 17.20
C ARG A 453 -22.82 7.14 17.76
N ALA A 454 -22.10 6.40 16.90
CA ALA A 454 -21.07 5.45 17.32
C ALA A 454 -19.98 6.13 18.16
N THR A 455 -19.50 7.29 17.71
CA THR A 455 -18.48 8.09 18.43
C THR A 455 -19.01 8.59 19.78
N ALA A 456 -20.27 9.01 19.86
CA ALA A 456 -20.88 9.41 21.12
C ALA A 456 -21.12 8.24 22.08
N ILE A 457 -21.53 7.09 21.56
CA ILE A 457 -21.79 5.86 22.31
C ILE A 457 -20.49 5.32 22.93
N SER A 458 -19.34 5.39 22.24
CA SER A 458 -18.05 4.97 22.81
C SER A 458 -17.56 5.90 23.94
N LYS A 459 -17.94 7.19 23.89
CA LYS A 459 -17.60 8.19 24.92
C LYS A 459 -18.53 8.17 26.14
N TYR A 460 -19.82 7.80 25.96
CA TYR A 460 -20.83 7.73 27.02
C TYR A 460 -20.40 6.94 28.29
N PRO A 461 -19.76 5.75 28.19
CA PRO A 461 -18.97 5.10 29.24
C PRO A 461 -18.26 5.99 30.26
N LEU A 462 -17.64 7.08 29.80
CA LEU A 462 -16.64 7.82 30.58
C LEU A 462 -17.28 8.83 31.57
N LEU A 463 -18.60 9.03 31.49
CA LEU A 463 -19.35 10.00 32.32
C LEU A 463 -19.46 9.56 33.79
N THR A 464 -18.56 10.04 34.65
CA THR A 464 -18.47 9.61 36.06
C THR A 464 -19.67 10.06 36.90
N LYS A 465 -20.45 11.06 36.44
CA LYS A 465 -21.71 11.46 37.09
C LYS A 465 -22.86 10.47 36.86
N ILE A 466 -22.72 9.49 35.96
CA ILE A 466 -23.76 8.49 35.68
C ILE A 466 -23.43 7.18 36.42
N GLN A 467 -24.35 6.73 37.29
CA GLN A 467 -24.21 5.46 38.01
C GLN A 467 -24.10 4.28 37.05
N ALA A 468 -23.24 3.30 37.37
CA ALA A 468 -22.87 2.23 36.45
C ALA A 468 -24.05 1.45 35.85
N GLY A 469 -25.01 1.03 36.68
CA GLY A 469 -26.21 0.33 36.22
C GLY A 469 -27.12 1.16 35.31
N ARG A 470 -27.03 2.50 35.35
CA ARG A 470 -27.82 3.40 34.49
C ARG A 470 -27.23 3.50 33.10
N TRP A 471 -25.91 3.66 32.95
CA TRP A 471 -25.31 3.69 31.61
C TRP A 471 -25.44 2.31 30.92
N LEU A 472 -25.28 1.21 31.67
CA LEU A 472 -25.38 -0.15 31.14
C LEU A 472 -26.78 -0.44 30.58
N ALA A 473 -27.84 -0.01 31.29
CA ALA A 473 -29.22 -0.12 30.81
C ALA A 473 -29.46 0.70 29.53
N THR A 474 -28.92 1.92 29.44
CA THR A 474 -28.99 2.76 28.23
C THR A 474 -28.26 2.10 27.05
N LEU A 475 -27.07 1.56 27.24
CA LEU A 475 -26.32 0.90 26.16
C LEU A 475 -27.00 -0.37 25.65
N HIS A 476 -27.57 -1.20 26.55
CA HIS A 476 -28.37 -2.34 26.11
C HIS A 476 -29.61 -1.91 25.29
N ALA A 477 -30.28 -0.82 25.68
CA ALA A 477 -31.38 -0.27 24.87
C ALA A 477 -30.92 0.21 23.48
N ILE A 478 -29.70 0.76 23.37
CA ILE A 478 -29.12 1.20 22.10
C ILE A 478 -28.65 0.01 21.25
N GLU A 479 -28.03 -1.01 21.84
CA GLU A 479 -27.69 -2.26 21.14
C GLU A 479 -28.93 -2.90 20.51
N GLN A 480 -30.04 -2.94 21.27
CA GLN A 480 -31.32 -3.45 20.76
C GLN A 480 -31.96 -2.52 19.71
N ARG A 481 -31.79 -1.20 19.80
CA ARG A 481 -32.26 -0.23 18.79
C ARG A 481 -31.53 -0.41 17.46
N GLU A 482 -30.20 -0.49 17.49
CA GLU A 482 -29.37 -0.52 16.27
C GLU A 482 -29.31 -1.95 15.65
N ARG A 483 -29.95 -2.97 16.24
CA ARG A 483 -30.12 -4.32 15.63
C ARG A 483 -30.83 -4.32 14.27
N THR A 484 -31.62 -3.29 13.98
CA THR A 484 -32.33 -3.13 12.71
C THR A 484 -31.82 -1.93 11.89
N ALA A 485 -30.69 -1.32 12.29
CA ALA A 485 -30.09 -0.22 11.56
C ALA A 485 -29.42 -0.72 10.25
N PRO A 486 -29.42 0.07 9.15
CA PRO A 486 -28.73 -0.29 7.91
C PRO A 486 -27.19 -0.34 7.99
N GLN A 487 -26.61 0.30 9.02
CA GLN A 487 -25.18 0.36 9.35
C GLN A 487 -25.04 -0.09 10.81
N ASN A 488 -24.04 -0.92 11.12
CA ASN A 488 -23.90 -1.56 12.44
C ASN A 488 -22.90 -0.83 13.37
N ASP A 489 -22.28 0.25 12.94
CA ASP A 489 -21.21 0.96 13.67
C ASP A 489 -21.65 1.41 15.07
N ALA A 490 -22.85 2.01 15.18
CA ALA A 490 -23.42 2.42 16.47
C ALA A 490 -23.81 1.22 17.37
N ARG A 491 -24.13 0.07 16.77
CA ARG A 491 -24.38 -1.19 17.47
C ARG A 491 -23.10 -1.78 18.04
N LEU A 492 -22.03 -1.80 17.22
CA LEU A 492 -20.70 -2.27 17.61
C LEU A 492 -20.12 -1.41 18.73
N ALA A 493 -20.21 -0.08 18.61
CA ALA A 493 -19.83 0.85 19.68
C ALA A 493 -20.61 0.61 20.98
N ALA A 494 -21.91 0.26 20.91
CA ALA A 494 -22.69 -0.08 22.10
C ALA A 494 -22.22 -1.40 22.74
N ILE A 495 -21.88 -2.41 21.93
CA ILE A 495 -21.35 -3.70 22.39
C ILE A 495 -19.97 -3.52 23.04
N GLU A 496 -19.10 -2.71 22.45
CA GLU A 496 -17.79 -2.33 23.00
C GLU A 496 -17.92 -1.62 24.35
N ALA A 497 -18.79 -0.61 24.40
CA ALA A 497 -19.06 0.18 25.57
C ALA A 497 -19.70 -0.63 26.72
N ILE A 498 -20.43 -1.71 26.42
CA ILE A 498 -20.88 -2.73 27.40
C ILE A 498 -19.68 -3.59 27.86
N ALA A 499 -18.88 -4.10 26.91
CA ALA A 499 -17.76 -5.00 27.20
C ALA A 499 -16.63 -4.36 28.02
N GLY A 500 -16.37 -3.07 27.85
CA GLY A 500 -15.27 -2.35 28.50
C GLY A 500 -15.30 -2.31 30.04
N PHE A 501 -16.42 -2.67 30.69
CA PHE A 501 -16.55 -2.67 32.14
C PHE A 501 -16.80 -4.06 32.73
N ALA A 502 -16.27 -4.29 33.93
CA ALA A 502 -16.58 -5.49 34.70
C ALA A 502 -18.03 -5.42 35.24
N HIS A 503 -18.94 -6.19 34.62
CA HIS A 503 -20.29 -6.45 35.12
C HIS A 503 -20.59 -7.96 35.05
N PRO A 504 -21.41 -8.53 35.96
CA PRO A 504 -21.52 -9.99 36.13
C PRO A 504 -22.05 -10.72 34.89
N ASP A 505 -22.94 -10.11 34.11
CA ASP A 505 -23.45 -10.68 32.86
C ASP A 505 -22.53 -10.46 31.63
N ARG A 506 -21.38 -9.77 31.74
CA ARG A 506 -20.53 -9.42 30.57
C ARG A 506 -20.19 -10.63 29.70
N ARG A 507 -19.61 -11.66 30.32
CA ARG A 507 -19.21 -12.90 29.65
C ARG A 507 -20.41 -13.59 28.97
N LYS A 508 -21.56 -13.58 29.64
CA LYS A 508 -22.81 -14.21 29.14
C LYS A 508 -23.41 -13.43 27.96
N PHE A 509 -23.37 -12.10 28.02
CA PHE A 509 -23.77 -11.22 26.90
C PHE A 509 -22.88 -11.45 25.67
N LEU A 510 -21.56 -11.39 25.85
CA LEU A 510 -20.59 -11.61 24.76
C LEU A 510 -20.69 -13.03 24.17
N ILE A 511 -20.81 -14.08 24.99
CA ILE A 511 -21.03 -15.45 24.51
C ILE A 511 -22.35 -15.55 23.71
N GLY A 512 -23.41 -14.87 24.12
CA GLY A 512 -24.66 -14.80 23.36
C GLY A 512 -24.51 -14.16 21.98
N LEU A 513 -23.62 -13.17 21.84
CA LEU A 513 -23.33 -12.51 20.57
C LEU A 513 -22.48 -13.37 19.61
N LEU A 514 -21.84 -14.45 20.06
CA LEU A 514 -21.16 -15.43 19.18
C LEU A 514 -22.13 -16.16 18.23
N ALA A 515 -23.44 -16.07 18.49
CA ALA A 515 -24.52 -16.61 17.65
C ALA A 515 -25.38 -15.52 16.97
N ASP A 516 -24.96 -14.24 16.99
CA ASP A 516 -25.70 -13.16 16.35
C ASP A 516 -25.75 -13.31 14.82
N ALA A 517 -26.77 -12.76 14.16
CA ALA A 517 -26.89 -12.84 12.70
C ALA A 517 -25.76 -12.09 11.98
N ASP A 518 -25.32 -10.96 12.54
CA ASP A 518 -24.25 -10.13 12.00
C ASP A 518 -22.86 -10.76 12.28
N PRO A 519 -22.08 -11.13 11.24
CA PRO A 519 -20.78 -11.75 11.42
C PRO A 519 -19.72 -10.81 12.01
N VAL A 520 -19.85 -9.50 11.81
CA VAL A 520 -18.95 -8.51 12.40
C VAL A 520 -19.19 -8.47 13.91
N VAL A 521 -20.45 -8.51 14.35
CA VAL A 521 -20.82 -8.65 15.76
C VAL A 521 -20.32 -9.97 16.36
N ARG A 522 -20.45 -11.10 15.64
CA ARG A 522 -19.91 -12.39 16.10
C ARG A 522 -18.39 -12.36 16.31
N ARG A 523 -17.63 -11.82 15.34
CA ARG A 523 -16.18 -11.62 15.49
C ARG A 523 -15.87 -10.67 16.64
N PHE A 524 -16.53 -9.52 16.69
CA PHE A 524 -16.27 -8.48 17.67
C PHE A 524 -16.50 -8.97 19.11
N ALA A 525 -17.54 -9.79 19.32
CA ALA A 525 -17.78 -10.43 20.60
C ALA A 525 -16.68 -11.42 21.00
N SER A 526 -16.12 -12.19 20.06
CA SER A 526 -14.94 -13.04 20.31
C SER A 526 -13.70 -12.21 20.64
N ASP A 527 -13.44 -11.15 19.88
CA ASP A 527 -12.29 -10.26 20.09
C ASP A 527 -12.37 -9.56 21.47
N GLN A 528 -13.58 -9.16 21.90
CA GLN A 528 -13.82 -8.64 23.26
C GLN A 528 -13.73 -9.72 24.36
N LEU A 529 -14.05 -11.00 24.10
CA LEU A 529 -13.80 -12.08 25.07
C LEU A 529 -12.30 -12.34 25.29
N VAL A 530 -11.47 -12.15 24.26
CA VAL A 530 -10.00 -12.19 24.41
C VAL A 530 -9.50 -10.99 25.22
N GLU A 531 -9.95 -9.78 24.91
CA GLU A 531 -9.42 -8.57 25.53
C GLU A 531 -9.91 -8.36 26.96
N GLN A 532 -11.21 -8.56 27.21
CA GLN A 532 -11.85 -8.16 28.46
C GLN A 532 -11.91 -9.30 29.49
N GLU A 533 -12.04 -10.56 29.03
CA GLU A 533 -12.16 -11.75 29.88
C GLU A 533 -10.87 -12.60 29.90
N HIS A 534 -9.85 -12.23 29.11
CA HIS A 534 -8.56 -12.94 29.00
C HIS A 534 -8.71 -14.42 28.57
N LEU A 535 -9.77 -14.72 27.82
CA LEU A 535 -10.04 -16.06 27.29
C LEU A 535 -9.22 -16.32 26.01
N PRO A 536 -8.98 -17.59 25.62
CA PRO A 536 -8.56 -17.91 24.26
C PRO A 536 -9.59 -17.37 23.25
N ARG A 537 -9.17 -17.10 22.01
CA ARG A 537 -10.07 -16.54 20.98
C ARG A 537 -11.17 -17.54 20.64
N MET A 538 -12.35 -17.29 21.19
CA MET A 538 -13.53 -18.14 21.03
C MET A 538 -13.86 -18.22 19.54
N GLN A 539 -14.05 -19.43 19.02
CA GLN A 539 -14.51 -19.56 17.64
C GLN A 539 -15.94 -19.04 17.51
N TYR A 540 -16.23 -18.46 16.36
CA TYR A 540 -17.53 -17.94 15.98
C TYR A 540 -17.83 -18.41 14.56
N THR A 541 -19.09 -18.71 14.27
CA THR A 541 -19.48 -19.18 12.94
C THR A 541 -19.07 -18.14 11.89
N PRO A 542 -18.25 -18.50 10.88
CA PRO A 542 -17.84 -17.57 9.83
C PRO A 542 -19.03 -16.98 9.05
N ILE A 543 -18.80 -16.01 8.15
CA ILE A 543 -19.86 -15.52 7.24
C ILE A 543 -20.42 -16.71 6.43
N ALA A 544 -21.71 -17.01 6.58
CA ALA A 544 -22.37 -18.03 5.80
C ALA A 544 -22.51 -17.56 4.34
N SER A 545 -21.71 -18.13 3.44
CA SER A 545 -21.83 -17.81 2.01
C SER A 545 -22.94 -18.64 1.36
N GLU A 546 -24.10 -18.00 1.21
CA GLU A 546 -25.29 -18.51 0.50
C GLU A 546 -25.12 -18.61 -1.02
N ARG A 547 -23.93 -18.27 -1.56
CA ARG A 547 -23.63 -18.40 -2.98
C ARG A 547 -23.81 -19.85 -3.43
N ALA A 548 -24.66 -20.06 -4.44
CA ALA A 548 -24.88 -21.37 -5.05
C ALA A 548 -23.68 -21.80 -5.90
N GLN A 549 -23.51 -23.12 -6.11
CA GLN A 549 -22.29 -23.67 -6.74
C GLN A 549 -22.02 -23.12 -8.14
N ASN A 550 -23.08 -22.95 -8.95
CA ASN A 550 -23.01 -22.35 -10.28
C ASN A 550 -22.44 -20.93 -10.28
N LYS A 551 -22.59 -20.16 -9.19
CA LYS A 551 -22.03 -18.80 -9.09
C LYS A 551 -20.51 -18.82 -8.89
N TYR A 552 -19.97 -19.79 -8.16
CA TYR A 552 -18.52 -19.99 -8.10
C TYR A 552 -17.96 -20.43 -9.45
N GLU A 553 -18.67 -21.30 -10.19
CA GLU A 553 -18.25 -21.65 -11.55
C GLU A 553 -18.29 -20.47 -12.54
N GLU A 554 -19.26 -19.55 -12.39
CA GLU A 554 -19.31 -18.31 -13.16
C GLU A 554 -18.10 -17.42 -12.85
N ILE A 555 -17.78 -17.25 -11.57
CA ILE A 555 -16.63 -16.48 -11.08
C ILE A 555 -15.31 -17.10 -11.57
N VAL A 556 -15.20 -18.44 -11.58
CA VAL A 556 -14.04 -19.17 -12.10
C VAL A 556 -13.92 -19.05 -13.63
N ARG A 557 -15.02 -19.15 -14.39
CA ARG A 557 -14.97 -18.93 -15.85
C ARG A 557 -14.53 -17.52 -16.21
N TRP A 558 -14.89 -16.53 -15.39
CA TRP A 558 -14.40 -15.16 -15.50
C TRP A 558 -12.93 -15.02 -15.07
N SER A 559 -12.55 -15.55 -13.90
CA SER A 559 -11.19 -15.40 -13.35
C SER A 559 -10.10 -16.08 -14.18
N ARG A 560 -10.46 -17.09 -14.98
CA ARG A 560 -9.61 -17.74 -15.98
C ARG A 560 -9.33 -16.88 -17.21
N GLN A 561 -9.92 -15.69 -17.31
CA GLN A 561 -9.50 -14.66 -18.27
C GLN A 561 -8.67 -13.59 -17.53
N PRO A 562 -7.63 -13.03 -18.16
CA PRO A 562 -6.92 -11.88 -17.62
C PRO A 562 -7.77 -10.62 -17.84
N HIS A 563 -7.92 -9.80 -16.79
CA HIS A 563 -8.82 -8.64 -16.77
C HIS A 563 -8.11 -7.35 -16.37
N THR A 564 -8.62 -6.20 -16.83
CA THR A 564 -8.08 -4.87 -16.49
C THR A 564 -9.14 -3.98 -15.87
N ALA A 565 -8.71 -2.94 -15.16
CA ALA A 565 -9.57 -1.85 -14.71
C ALA A 565 -8.88 -0.50 -14.92
N THR A 566 -9.62 0.51 -15.35
CA THR A 566 -9.11 1.89 -15.45
C THR A 566 -9.87 2.76 -14.46
N ILE A 567 -9.14 3.37 -13.52
CA ILE A 567 -9.67 4.40 -12.63
C ILE A 567 -9.55 5.72 -13.37
N HIS A 568 -10.69 6.32 -13.74
CA HIS A 568 -10.75 7.64 -14.32
C HIS A 568 -10.81 8.66 -13.18
N MET A 569 -9.80 9.53 -13.08
CA MET A 569 -9.75 10.63 -12.11
C MET A 569 -9.68 11.97 -12.82
N THR A 570 -10.10 13.04 -12.14
CA THR A 570 -10.03 14.44 -12.63
C THR A 570 -8.63 14.91 -13.01
N ARG A 571 -7.60 14.14 -12.66
CA ARG A 571 -6.16 14.39 -12.84
C ARG A 571 -5.46 13.43 -13.82
N GLY A 572 -6.17 12.42 -14.36
CA GLY A 572 -5.60 11.41 -15.24
C GLY A 572 -6.10 9.99 -14.93
N LEU A 573 -5.49 9.00 -15.60
CA LEU A 573 -5.88 7.59 -15.50
C LEU A 573 -4.91 6.80 -14.62
N ILE A 574 -5.43 5.86 -13.84
CA ILE A 574 -4.65 4.79 -13.21
C ILE A 574 -5.12 3.47 -13.83
N GLN A 575 -4.23 2.76 -14.52
CA GLN A 575 -4.56 1.50 -15.18
C GLN A 575 -4.06 0.31 -14.34
N LEU A 576 -4.98 -0.62 -14.07
CA LEU A 576 -4.78 -1.78 -13.19
C LEU A 576 -4.89 -3.10 -13.97
N ALA A 577 -3.95 -3.99 -13.74
CA ALA A 577 -4.06 -5.41 -14.10
C ALA A 577 -4.63 -6.17 -12.90
N LEU A 578 -5.77 -6.84 -13.07
CA LEU A 578 -6.45 -7.57 -12.01
C LEU A 578 -5.80 -8.96 -11.85
N LEU A 579 -5.41 -9.31 -10.62
CA LEU A 579 -4.83 -10.60 -10.27
C LEU A 579 -5.94 -11.63 -10.04
N THR A 580 -6.70 -11.91 -11.08
CA THR A 580 -7.94 -12.71 -11.03
C THR A 580 -7.73 -14.14 -10.54
N GLN A 581 -6.55 -14.72 -10.77
CA GLN A 581 -6.20 -16.05 -10.26
C GLN A 581 -5.74 -16.04 -8.79
N ASP A 582 -5.11 -14.95 -8.32
CA ASP A 582 -4.71 -14.82 -6.90
C ASP A 582 -5.92 -14.49 -6.01
N ALA A 583 -6.82 -13.61 -6.47
CA ALA A 583 -7.95 -13.11 -5.70
C ALA A 583 -9.26 -13.06 -6.53
N PRO A 584 -9.82 -14.22 -6.94
CA PRO A 584 -10.99 -14.29 -7.83
C PRO A 584 -12.27 -13.66 -7.25
N LEU A 585 -12.56 -13.81 -5.96
CA LEU A 585 -13.77 -13.21 -5.34
C LEU A 585 -13.60 -11.70 -5.19
N THR A 586 -12.41 -11.24 -4.85
CA THR A 586 -12.07 -9.82 -4.63
C THR A 586 -12.07 -9.04 -5.95
N THR A 587 -11.40 -9.57 -6.97
CA THR A 587 -11.40 -9.00 -8.33
C THR A 587 -12.78 -9.02 -8.95
N TRP A 588 -13.55 -10.12 -8.79
CA TRP A 588 -14.95 -10.17 -9.22
C TRP A 588 -15.79 -9.10 -8.49
N ASN A 589 -15.68 -9.01 -7.16
CA ASN A 589 -16.45 -8.05 -6.35
C ASN A 589 -16.17 -6.60 -6.78
N PHE A 590 -14.90 -6.24 -6.90
CA PHE A 590 -14.46 -4.94 -7.40
C PHE A 590 -15.03 -4.65 -8.80
N ALA A 591 -14.95 -5.62 -9.72
CA ALA A 591 -15.50 -5.49 -11.07
C ALA A 591 -17.04 -5.34 -11.09
N GLN A 592 -17.77 -6.01 -10.20
CA GLN A 592 -19.23 -5.84 -10.08
C GLN A 592 -19.60 -4.47 -9.48
N LEU A 593 -18.82 -3.95 -8.53
CA LEU A 593 -19.03 -2.61 -7.96
C LEU A 593 -18.76 -1.52 -9.01
N ALA A 594 -17.66 -1.63 -9.75
CA ALA A 594 -17.33 -0.73 -10.87
C ALA A 594 -18.41 -0.75 -11.97
N LYS A 595 -18.86 -1.95 -12.40
CA LYS A 595 -19.95 -2.11 -13.38
C LYS A 595 -21.30 -1.55 -12.90
N LYS A 596 -21.50 -1.44 -11.59
CA LYS A 596 -22.68 -0.79 -10.95
C LYS A 596 -22.50 0.71 -10.69
N LYS A 597 -21.40 1.33 -11.11
CA LYS A 597 -21.06 2.74 -10.85
C LYS A 597 -20.98 3.11 -9.37
N TYR A 598 -20.68 2.13 -8.50
CA TYR A 598 -20.55 2.35 -7.05
C TYR A 598 -19.38 3.28 -6.69
N PHE A 599 -18.35 3.33 -7.53
CA PHE A 599 -17.15 4.14 -7.31
C PHE A 599 -17.21 5.57 -7.90
N ASP A 600 -18.27 5.91 -8.63
CA ASP A 600 -18.41 7.19 -9.30
C ASP A 600 -18.61 8.31 -8.26
N ASN A 601 -17.78 9.37 -8.31
CA ASN A 601 -17.69 10.44 -7.31
C ASN A 601 -17.18 10.01 -5.91
N THR A 602 -16.59 8.82 -5.79
CA THR A 602 -15.76 8.49 -4.63
C THR A 602 -14.40 9.19 -4.72
N SER A 603 -13.65 9.27 -3.61
CA SER A 603 -12.40 10.03 -3.55
C SER A 603 -11.31 9.29 -2.77
N PHE A 604 -10.06 9.63 -3.03
CA PHE A 604 -8.92 9.19 -2.23
C PHE A 604 -8.85 10.00 -0.93
N MET A 605 -9.69 9.65 0.05
CA MET A 605 -9.81 10.37 1.33
C MET A 605 -8.72 10.04 2.35
N ARG A 606 -7.82 9.10 2.06
CA ARG A 606 -6.62 8.85 2.87
C ARG A 606 -5.40 8.75 1.98
N VAL A 607 -4.56 9.79 2.02
CA VAL A 607 -3.23 9.81 1.41
C VAL A 607 -2.21 9.85 2.52
N VAL A 608 -1.25 8.91 2.50
CA VAL A 608 -0.14 8.84 3.45
C VAL A 608 1.16 8.76 2.64
N PRO A 609 1.94 9.85 2.59
CA PRO A 609 3.19 9.92 1.82
C PRO A 609 4.12 8.73 2.05
N ASN A 610 4.73 8.25 0.98
CA ASN A 610 5.55 7.03 0.92
C ASN A 610 4.85 5.70 1.29
N PHE A 611 3.62 5.73 1.82
CA PHE A 611 2.88 4.54 2.23
C PHE A 611 1.82 4.16 1.21
N VAL A 612 0.61 4.74 1.29
CA VAL A 612 -0.53 4.42 0.42
C VAL A 612 -1.42 5.63 0.12
N ILE A 613 -2.10 5.59 -1.02
CA ILE A 613 -3.40 6.26 -1.21
C ILE A 613 -4.53 5.24 -1.03
N GLN A 614 -5.66 5.64 -0.45
CA GLN A 614 -6.82 4.79 -0.23
C GLN A 614 -8.14 5.52 -0.53
N GLY A 615 -9.07 4.81 -1.17
CA GLY A 615 -10.40 5.26 -1.57
C GLY A 615 -11.34 4.09 -1.85
N GLY A 616 -12.32 4.29 -2.74
CA GLY A 616 -13.32 3.27 -3.13
C GLY A 616 -14.60 3.30 -2.28
N ASP A 617 -15.12 4.50 -2.00
CA ASP A 617 -15.92 4.73 -0.80
C ASP A 617 -16.98 5.88 -0.90
N PRO A 618 -18.29 5.62 -0.71
CA PRO A 618 -19.39 6.46 -1.28
C PRO A 618 -19.73 7.84 -0.64
N ARG A 619 -19.79 8.00 0.69
CA ARG A 619 -19.99 9.29 1.40
C ARG A 619 -18.70 10.11 1.65
N ASN A 620 -17.51 9.63 1.27
CA ASN A 620 -16.26 10.41 1.29
C ASN A 620 -15.80 10.99 2.66
N ASP A 621 -16.04 10.30 3.79
CA ASP A 621 -15.91 10.84 5.16
C ASP A 621 -15.12 10.03 6.22
N MET A 622 -14.86 8.73 6.03
CA MET A 622 -14.19 7.78 6.95
C MET A 622 -14.98 6.92 8.01
N SER A 623 -16.17 6.30 7.78
CA SER A 623 -16.72 5.13 8.59
C SER A 623 -17.84 4.19 7.99
N GLY A 624 -17.61 2.87 7.68
CA GLY A 624 -18.61 1.88 7.08
C GLY A 624 -18.22 0.98 5.84
N GLY A 625 -18.99 0.94 4.72
CA GLY A 625 -18.65 0.18 3.47
C GLY A 625 -19.79 -0.12 2.45
N PRO A 626 -19.75 -1.21 1.64
CA PRO A 626 -20.76 -1.56 0.63
C PRO A 626 -21.99 -2.32 1.18
N GLY A 627 -22.15 -2.41 2.50
CA GLY A 627 -23.25 -3.09 3.17
C GLY A 627 -23.09 -4.62 3.32
N TYR A 628 -21.92 -5.15 2.95
CA TYR A 628 -21.53 -6.55 3.14
C TYR A 628 -19.99 -6.67 3.16
N ALA A 629 -19.50 -7.80 3.66
CA ALA A 629 -18.07 -8.14 3.63
C ALA A 629 -17.79 -9.29 2.66
N ILE A 630 -16.56 -9.36 2.17
CA ILE A 630 -15.95 -10.49 1.47
C ILE A 630 -14.79 -11.06 2.28
N ARG A 631 -14.41 -12.30 1.98
CA ARG A 631 -13.29 -12.98 2.62
C ARG A 631 -11.94 -12.47 2.13
N ASP A 632 -10.94 -12.58 2.98
CA ASP A 632 -9.56 -12.35 2.57
C ASP A 632 -9.05 -13.51 1.72
N GLU A 633 -8.57 -13.18 0.52
CA GLU A 633 -7.92 -14.10 -0.42
C GLU A 633 -6.41 -13.93 -0.35
N ILE A 634 -5.88 -14.02 0.88
CA ILE A 634 -4.45 -13.96 1.20
C ILE A 634 -3.67 -14.91 0.28
N ASN A 635 -2.55 -14.41 -0.26
CA ASN A 635 -1.79 -15.03 -1.34
C ASN A 635 -0.30 -14.62 -1.27
N LEU A 636 0.56 -15.30 -2.04
CA LEU A 636 2.03 -15.12 -2.03
C LEU A 636 2.51 -13.75 -2.56
N GLN A 637 1.64 -12.93 -3.15
CA GLN A 637 2.01 -11.63 -3.68
C GLN A 637 2.54 -10.72 -2.56
N LYS A 638 3.64 -10.01 -2.84
CA LYS A 638 4.22 -9.04 -1.90
C LYS A 638 3.84 -7.60 -2.28
N TYR A 639 3.70 -6.73 -1.28
CA TYR A 639 3.36 -5.31 -1.43
C TYR A 639 4.56 -4.48 -1.91
N THR A 640 5.00 -4.71 -3.15
CA THR A 640 5.86 -3.78 -3.91
C THR A 640 5.10 -2.49 -4.24
N ARG A 641 5.82 -1.44 -4.69
CA ARG A 641 5.22 -0.24 -5.31
C ARG A 641 4.17 -0.64 -6.36
N GLY A 642 3.04 0.06 -6.38
CA GLY A 642 1.94 -0.20 -7.30
C GLY A 642 1.10 -1.45 -6.96
N ALA A 643 1.33 -2.12 -5.83
CA ALA A 643 0.41 -3.12 -5.31
C ALA A 643 -0.92 -2.47 -4.91
N VAL A 644 -2.04 -3.08 -5.32
CA VAL A 644 -3.39 -2.69 -4.92
C VAL A 644 -3.94 -3.72 -3.93
N GLY A 645 -4.20 -3.27 -2.70
CA GLY A 645 -4.73 -4.09 -1.61
C GLY A 645 -6.19 -3.77 -1.28
N MET A 646 -6.96 -4.77 -0.87
CA MET A 646 -8.28 -4.57 -0.25
C MET A 646 -8.09 -3.97 1.15
N ALA A 647 -8.84 -2.92 1.48
CA ALA A 647 -8.79 -2.32 2.82
C ALA A 647 -9.68 -3.11 3.81
N LEU A 648 -9.24 -3.20 5.07
CA LEU A 648 -9.83 -4.09 6.07
C LEU A 648 -9.99 -3.40 7.43
N SER A 649 -11.12 -3.63 8.09
CA SER A 649 -11.33 -3.45 9.54
C SER A 649 -10.89 -4.72 10.32
N GLY A 650 -9.75 -5.29 9.91
CA GLY A 650 -9.24 -6.60 10.33
C GLY A 650 -9.78 -7.79 9.52
N PRO A 651 -9.42 -9.04 9.87
CA PRO A 651 -9.67 -10.21 9.03
C PRO A 651 -11.13 -10.42 8.64
N ASP A 652 -11.35 -10.84 7.38
CA ASP A 652 -12.62 -11.12 6.72
C ASP A 652 -13.62 -9.95 6.73
N THR A 653 -13.11 -8.71 6.54
CA THR A 653 -13.94 -7.49 6.42
C THR A 653 -13.69 -6.68 5.15
N GLY A 654 -13.12 -7.29 4.11
CA GLY A 654 -12.96 -6.65 2.80
C GLY A 654 -14.31 -6.25 2.19
N GLY A 655 -14.33 -5.23 1.33
CA GLY A 655 -15.56 -4.69 0.77
C GLY A 655 -15.35 -3.96 -0.55
N SER A 656 -15.62 -2.66 -0.55
CA SER A 656 -15.42 -1.77 -1.71
C SER A 656 -14.06 -1.09 -1.72
N GLN A 657 -13.53 -0.77 -0.55
CA GLN A 657 -12.37 0.08 -0.41
C GLN A 657 -11.06 -0.62 -0.75
N PHE A 658 -10.17 0.14 -1.36
CA PHE A 658 -8.86 -0.36 -1.75
C PHE A 658 -7.80 0.72 -1.55
N PHE A 659 -6.56 0.27 -1.44
CA PHE A 659 -5.39 1.14 -1.33
C PHE A 659 -4.33 0.78 -2.35
N ILE A 660 -3.59 1.78 -2.81
CA ILE A 660 -2.48 1.66 -3.77
C ILE A 660 -1.20 2.12 -3.08
N THR A 661 -0.14 1.32 -3.17
CA THR A 661 1.14 1.55 -2.49
C THR A 661 2.10 2.46 -3.27
N HIS A 662 2.61 3.52 -2.64
CA HIS A 662 3.63 4.41 -3.22
C HIS A 662 5.00 3.74 -3.31
N SER A 663 5.38 3.01 -2.26
CA SER A 663 6.67 2.32 -2.10
C SER A 663 6.45 0.92 -1.49
N PRO A 664 7.45 0.03 -1.44
CA PRO A 664 7.30 -1.31 -0.86
C PRO A 664 6.90 -1.30 0.63
N GLN A 665 5.91 -2.11 0.99
CA GLN A 665 5.35 -2.24 2.35
C GLN A 665 5.40 -3.68 2.92
N PRO A 666 6.58 -4.22 3.28
CA PRO A 666 6.72 -5.60 3.77
C PRO A 666 6.05 -5.94 5.11
N HIS A 667 5.23 -5.02 5.65
CA HIS A 667 4.41 -5.21 6.84
C HIS A 667 2.94 -5.50 6.52
N LEU A 668 2.54 -5.39 5.25
CA LEU A 668 1.21 -5.75 4.75
C LEU A 668 1.19 -7.15 4.13
N ASP A 669 2.36 -7.72 3.80
CA ASP A 669 2.53 -9.07 3.25
C ASP A 669 1.88 -10.13 4.17
N GLY A 670 0.98 -10.95 3.62
CA GLY A 670 0.14 -11.91 4.36
C GLY A 670 -1.06 -11.29 5.10
N GLY A 671 -0.99 -10.00 5.49
CA GLY A 671 -2.03 -9.35 6.28
C GLY A 671 -3.22 -8.78 5.50
N TYR A 672 -3.10 -8.62 4.18
CA TYR A 672 -4.09 -7.97 3.33
C TYR A 672 -4.14 -8.61 1.93
N THR A 673 -5.33 -8.70 1.34
CA THR A 673 -5.53 -9.28 0.00
C THR A 673 -4.99 -8.34 -1.09
N ILE A 674 -3.90 -8.70 -1.78
CA ILE A 674 -3.51 -8.07 -3.06
C ILE A 674 -4.38 -8.63 -4.17
N PHE A 675 -5.05 -7.75 -4.92
CA PHE A 675 -5.96 -8.13 -6.00
C PHE A 675 -5.67 -7.45 -7.34
N ALA A 676 -4.78 -6.45 -7.39
CA ALA A 676 -4.36 -5.83 -8.64
C ALA A 676 -2.94 -5.22 -8.57
N ARG A 677 -2.38 -4.89 -9.73
CA ARG A 677 -1.13 -4.12 -9.89
C ARG A 677 -1.37 -2.90 -10.79
N VAL A 678 -0.88 -1.73 -10.39
CA VAL A 678 -0.82 -0.53 -11.25
C VAL A 678 0.25 -0.74 -12.33
N TYR A 679 -0.14 -0.72 -13.61
CA TYR A 679 0.81 -0.79 -14.73
C TYR A 679 0.99 0.55 -15.45
N GLU A 680 0.03 1.48 -15.34
CA GLU A 680 0.13 2.83 -15.89
C GLU A 680 -0.46 3.87 -14.91
N GLY A 681 0.02 5.12 -15.00
CA GLY A 681 -0.42 6.22 -14.13
C GLY A 681 0.34 6.36 -12.79
N MET A 682 1.31 5.49 -12.49
CA MET A 682 1.97 5.49 -11.17
C MET A 682 2.62 6.84 -10.79
N THR A 683 3.57 7.34 -11.59
CA THR A 683 4.28 8.61 -11.28
C THR A 683 3.47 9.84 -11.66
N GLY A 684 2.65 9.77 -12.73
CA GLY A 684 1.85 10.91 -13.22
C GLY A 684 0.56 11.16 -12.44
N VAL A 685 0.00 10.13 -11.79
CA VAL A 685 -1.29 10.19 -11.08
C VAL A 685 -1.15 9.70 -9.64
N VAL A 686 -0.74 8.45 -9.40
CA VAL A 686 -0.76 7.84 -8.05
C VAL A 686 0.13 8.60 -7.06
N ASP A 687 1.38 8.88 -7.41
CA ASP A 687 2.29 9.66 -6.54
C ASP A 687 1.88 11.14 -6.40
N GLN A 688 1.07 11.64 -7.34
CA GLN A 688 0.57 13.01 -7.33
C GLN A 688 -0.76 13.16 -6.58
N THR A 689 -1.43 12.06 -6.23
CA THR A 689 -2.74 12.07 -5.57
C THR A 689 -2.64 12.69 -4.18
N GLU A 690 -3.50 13.67 -3.95
CA GLU A 690 -3.71 14.41 -2.72
C GLU A 690 -5.04 14.00 -2.05
N ARG A 691 -5.21 14.35 -0.77
CA ARG A 691 -6.41 13.94 -0.04
C ARG A 691 -7.65 14.65 -0.57
N GLY A 692 -8.63 13.89 -1.06
CA GLY A 692 -9.89 14.39 -1.61
C GLY A 692 -9.99 14.39 -3.14
N ASP A 693 -8.96 13.91 -3.85
CA ASP A 693 -9.04 13.68 -5.30
C ASP A 693 -10.13 12.70 -5.70
N ARG A 694 -10.89 13.06 -6.74
CA ARG A 694 -12.08 12.32 -7.15
C ARG A 694 -11.79 11.27 -8.23
N VAL A 695 -12.41 10.11 -8.03
CA VAL A 695 -12.69 9.12 -9.05
C VAL A 695 -13.98 9.55 -9.75
N GLU A 696 -13.88 9.83 -11.05
CA GLU A 696 -15.05 10.13 -11.88
C GLU A 696 -15.83 8.84 -12.15
N THR A 697 -15.12 7.78 -12.52
CA THR A 697 -15.66 6.41 -12.61
C THR A 697 -14.55 5.35 -12.62
N ILE A 698 -14.93 4.08 -12.48
CA ILE A 698 -14.05 2.93 -12.74
C ILE A 698 -14.65 2.08 -13.86
N THR A 699 -13.86 1.78 -14.87
CA THR A 699 -14.20 0.86 -15.97
C THR A 699 -13.47 -0.47 -15.79
N ILE A 700 -13.98 -1.51 -16.47
CA ILE A 700 -13.42 -2.86 -16.48
C ILE A 700 -13.29 -3.28 -17.94
N ASP A 701 -12.14 -3.83 -18.32
CA ASP A 701 -11.82 -4.32 -19.68
C ASP A 701 -11.86 -3.23 -20.79
N GLU A 702 -11.58 -1.96 -20.44
CA GLU A 702 -11.46 -0.86 -21.40
C GLU A 702 -10.19 -0.96 -22.28
N HIS A 703 -9.17 -1.68 -21.79
CA HIS A 703 -7.88 -1.86 -22.46
C HIS A 703 -7.54 -3.35 -22.56
N PRO A 704 -6.82 -3.80 -23.59
CA PRO A 704 -6.50 -5.21 -23.76
C PRO A 704 -5.67 -5.75 -22.57
N PRO A 705 -5.87 -7.01 -22.14
CA PRO A 705 -5.17 -7.54 -20.98
C PRO A 705 -3.65 -7.54 -21.12
N VAL A 706 -2.97 -7.08 -20.06
CA VAL A 706 -1.52 -6.95 -20.03
C VAL A 706 -0.87 -8.31 -19.79
N SER A 707 0.21 -8.62 -20.52
CA SER A 707 0.98 -9.86 -20.37
C SER A 707 1.53 -10.05 -18.96
N ALA A 708 1.54 -11.29 -18.45
CA ALA A 708 2.05 -11.63 -17.12
C ALA A 708 3.49 -11.13 -16.88
N ASP A 709 4.38 -11.18 -17.88
CA ASP A 709 5.75 -10.66 -17.76
C ASP A 709 5.77 -9.15 -17.50
N ALA A 710 4.94 -8.38 -18.21
CA ALA A 710 4.83 -6.94 -17.99
C ALA A 710 4.30 -6.64 -16.58
N ILE A 711 3.38 -7.46 -16.06
CA ILE A 711 2.88 -7.35 -14.67
C ILE A 711 3.96 -7.70 -13.66
N ALA A 712 4.69 -8.80 -13.86
CA ALA A 712 5.77 -9.25 -12.97
C ALA A 712 6.94 -8.25 -12.93
N ASN A 713 7.26 -7.61 -14.05
CA ASN A 713 8.30 -6.58 -14.11
C ASN A 713 7.93 -5.30 -13.32
N ILE A 714 6.65 -5.08 -12.95
CA ILE A 714 6.24 -3.95 -12.08
C ILE A 714 6.88 -4.05 -10.69
N ALA A 715 7.20 -5.27 -10.22
CA ALA A 715 7.94 -5.48 -8.97
C ALA A 715 9.30 -4.76 -8.95
N ASN A 716 9.86 -4.45 -10.13
CA ASN A 716 11.10 -3.71 -10.32
C ASN A 716 10.89 -2.45 -11.19
N VAL A 717 9.84 -1.66 -10.93
CA VAL A 717 9.83 -0.23 -11.34
C VAL A 717 10.80 0.55 -10.45
N SER A 718 12.09 0.38 -10.74
CA SER A 718 12.88 1.58 -11.00
C SER A 718 12.27 2.31 -12.20
N LEU A 719 12.31 3.63 -12.18
CA LEU A 719 12.19 4.45 -13.38
C LEU A 719 13.08 3.89 -14.51
N PRO A 720 12.85 4.23 -15.81
CA PRO A 720 12.09 5.40 -16.26
C PRO A 720 11.18 5.28 -17.51
N LEU A 721 10.30 6.28 -17.63
CA LEU A 721 9.58 6.78 -18.82
C LEU A 721 8.65 5.82 -19.60
N GLU A 722 7.61 6.43 -20.19
CA GLU A 722 6.75 5.81 -21.19
C GLU A 722 7.54 5.43 -22.45
N ILE A 723 7.16 4.30 -23.06
CA ILE A 723 7.78 3.76 -24.27
C ILE A 723 7.25 4.55 -25.48
N GLY A 724 8.08 5.39 -26.09
CA GLY A 724 7.63 6.34 -27.10
C GLY A 724 8.65 7.44 -27.44
N PRO A 725 8.28 8.39 -28.31
CA PRO A 725 9.02 9.64 -28.49
C PRO A 725 9.17 10.42 -27.18
N THR A 726 10.33 11.02 -26.96
CA THR A 726 10.61 11.83 -25.76
C THR A 726 11.55 13.01 -26.08
N THR A 727 11.72 13.92 -25.12
CA THR A 727 12.51 15.15 -25.26
C THR A 727 13.70 15.15 -24.28
N PRO A 728 14.78 15.90 -24.57
CA PRO A 728 15.88 16.13 -23.63
C PRO A 728 15.38 16.52 -22.23
N ASP A 729 14.41 17.43 -22.14
CA ASP A 729 13.89 17.89 -20.84
C ASP A 729 13.18 16.76 -20.09
N ARG A 730 12.32 15.99 -20.76
CA ARG A 730 11.66 14.81 -20.18
C ARG A 730 12.65 13.74 -19.73
N LEU A 731 13.80 13.63 -20.39
CA LEU A 731 14.87 12.70 -20.01
C LEU A 731 15.67 13.18 -18.79
N LEU A 732 16.04 14.45 -18.77
CA LEU A 732 16.83 15.06 -17.68
C LEU A 732 16.03 15.15 -16.37
N HIS A 733 14.71 15.39 -16.45
CA HIS A 733 13.81 15.37 -15.29
C HIS A 733 13.30 13.96 -14.95
N GLY A 734 12.98 13.14 -15.97
CA GLY A 734 12.35 11.83 -15.79
C GLY A 734 13.32 10.68 -15.50
N VAL A 735 14.63 10.90 -15.63
CA VAL A 735 15.67 9.95 -15.22
C VAL A 735 16.66 10.65 -14.28
N PRO A 736 16.56 10.48 -12.95
CA PRO A 736 17.31 11.31 -11.98
C PRO A 736 18.84 11.33 -12.13
N GLU A 737 19.44 10.30 -12.74
CA GLU A 737 20.88 10.25 -13.01
C GLU A 737 21.32 11.12 -14.21
N TYR A 738 20.42 11.48 -15.13
CA TYR A 738 20.79 12.07 -16.42
C TYR A 738 21.32 13.50 -16.25
N GLU A 739 20.63 14.38 -15.51
CA GLU A 739 21.09 15.75 -15.33
C GLU A 739 22.43 15.79 -14.57
N GLN A 740 22.58 14.98 -13.51
CA GLN A 740 23.85 14.88 -12.78
C GLN A 740 25.01 14.43 -13.67
N ARG A 741 24.79 13.43 -14.54
CA ARG A 741 25.83 12.93 -15.46
C ARG A 741 26.10 13.89 -16.62
N LYS A 742 25.11 14.66 -17.06
CA LYS A 742 25.25 15.72 -18.08
C LYS A 742 26.07 16.88 -17.53
N ALA A 743 25.77 17.33 -16.30
CA ALA A 743 26.51 18.39 -15.62
C ALA A 743 27.95 17.96 -15.25
N GLY A 744 28.15 16.67 -14.93
CA GLY A 744 29.46 16.09 -14.62
C GLY A 744 30.33 15.72 -15.82
N TYR A 745 29.81 15.77 -17.07
CA TYR A 745 30.60 15.50 -18.26
C TYR A 745 31.27 16.77 -18.79
N GLN A 746 32.53 16.63 -19.20
CA GLN A 746 33.29 17.63 -19.93
C GLN A 746 33.81 16.97 -21.20
N ALA A 747 33.28 17.38 -22.35
CA ALA A 747 33.77 16.94 -23.65
C ALA A 747 35.07 17.69 -24.00
N ASP A 748 35.96 17.10 -24.79
CA ASP A 748 37.16 17.80 -25.28
C ASP A 748 36.76 19.03 -26.13
N PRO A 749 37.08 20.27 -25.70
CA PRO A 749 36.64 21.46 -26.42
C PRO A 749 37.21 21.58 -27.83
N SER A 750 38.39 21.00 -28.09
CA SER A 750 39.03 21.05 -29.42
C SER A 750 38.38 20.08 -30.41
N VAL A 751 37.88 18.93 -29.93
CA VAL A 751 37.09 17.99 -30.72
C VAL A 751 35.72 18.61 -31.06
N VAL A 752 35.05 19.21 -30.07
CA VAL A 752 33.75 19.90 -30.26
C VAL A 752 33.90 21.13 -31.17
N GLU A 753 34.98 21.92 -31.07
CA GLU A 753 35.26 22.99 -32.02
C GLU A 753 35.51 22.43 -33.43
N MET A 754 36.27 21.33 -33.56
CA MET A 754 36.56 20.72 -34.86
C MET A 754 35.29 20.20 -35.55
N MET A 755 34.31 19.68 -34.80
CA MET A 755 33.02 19.23 -35.33
C MET A 755 32.28 20.32 -36.12
N LYS A 756 32.47 21.62 -35.82
CA LYS A 756 31.94 22.75 -36.60
C LYS A 756 32.31 22.71 -38.08
N THR A 757 33.46 22.13 -38.41
CA THR A 757 33.92 21.98 -39.80
C THR A 757 33.16 20.88 -40.54
N TYR A 758 32.65 19.88 -39.83
CA TYR A 758 32.14 18.63 -40.39
C TYR A 758 30.63 18.45 -40.29
N VAL A 759 29.97 18.96 -39.25
CA VAL A 759 28.50 19.03 -39.18
C VAL A 759 27.99 19.98 -40.28
N LYS A 760 26.94 19.58 -41.00
CA LYS A 760 26.35 20.29 -42.14
C LYS A 760 24.87 20.60 -41.89
N PRO A 761 24.32 21.68 -42.49
CA PRO A 761 22.88 21.88 -42.55
C PRO A 761 22.21 20.68 -43.22
N GLY A 762 21.26 20.04 -42.53
CA GLY A 762 20.63 18.78 -42.98
C GLY A 762 21.04 17.56 -42.16
N ASP A 763 22.11 17.64 -41.36
CA ASP A 763 22.51 16.59 -40.42
C ASP A 763 21.53 16.47 -39.25
N ARG A 764 21.32 15.25 -38.75
CA ARG A 764 20.53 14.97 -37.53
C ARG A 764 20.91 13.64 -36.88
N ILE A 765 20.54 13.45 -35.61
CA ILE A 765 20.72 12.19 -34.88
C ILE A 765 19.39 11.63 -34.36
N GLU A 766 19.19 10.33 -34.51
CA GLU A 766 18.13 9.58 -33.81
C GLU A 766 18.74 8.80 -32.64
N VAL A 767 18.16 8.94 -31.45
CA VAL A 767 18.66 8.29 -30.22
C VAL A 767 17.62 7.30 -29.69
N TYR A 768 17.91 6.02 -29.85
CA TYR A 768 17.11 4.91 -29.32
C TYR A 768 17.71 4.46 -27.99
N MET A 769 16.94 4.50 -26.92
CA MET A 769 17.44 4.19 -25.58
C MET A 769 16.55 3.22 -24.81
N GLY A 770 17.19 2.32 -24.07
CA GLY A 770 16.54 1.65 -22.95
C GLY A 770 16.66 2.58 -21.77
N THR A 771 15.59 3.26 -21.38
CA THR A 771 15.59 4.16 -20.22
C THR A 771 16.04 3.41 -18.94
N TRP A 772 15.68 2.13 -18.86
CA TRP A 772 16.07 1.10 -17.89
C TRP A 772 17.51 0.56 -18.01
N CYS A 773 18.30 0.98 -19.02
CA CYS A 773 19.60 0.40 -19.36
C CYS A 773 20.77 1.27 -18.89
N THR A 774 21.73 0.68 -18.18
CA THR A 774 22.92 1.36 -17.65
C THR A 774 23.76 2.06 -18.71
N ASP A 775 23.88 1.48 -19.91
CA ASP A 775 24.61 2.10 -21.02
C ASP A 775 23.88 3.33 -21.57
N SER A 776 22.54 3.30 -21.61
CA SER A 776 21.75 4.50 -21.95
C SER A 776 21.89 5.58 -20.87
N GLN A 777 21.84 5.20 -19.59
CA GLN A 777 22.05 6.10 -18.45
C GLN A 777 23.46 6.71 -18.39
N ARG A 778 24.44 6.16 -19.13
CA ARG A 778 25.83 6.62 -19.12
C ARG A 778 26.19 7.42 -20.37
N GLU A 779 25.70 7.05 -21.55
CA GLU A 779 26.07 7.71 -22.81
C GLU A 779 25.12 8.85 -23.21
N VAL A 780 23.80 8.74 -22.98
CA VAL A 780 22.85 9.80 -23.38
C VAL A 780 23.14 11.14 -22.69
N PRO A 781 23.51 11.21 -21.39
CA PRO A 781 23.90 12.48 -20.76
C PRO A 781 25.13 13.14 -21.39
N LYS A 782 26.12 12.36 -21.85
CA LYS A 782 27.30 12.87 -22.57
C LYS A 782 26.90 13.48 -23.91
N PHE A 783 26.06 12.76 -24.66
CA PHE A 783 25.55 13.25 -25.93
C PHE A 783 24.78 14.57 -25.77
N LEU A 784 23.90 14.66 -24.76
CA LEU A 784 23.18 15.89 -24.43
C LEU A 784 24.13 17.04 -24.03
N ARG A 785 25.24 16.74 -23.34
CA ARG A 785 26.29 17.72 -23.05
C ARG A 785 26.98 18.22 -24.33
N ILE A 786 27.41 17.31 -25.21
CA ILE A 786 28.09 17.65 -26.48
C ILE A 786 27.18 18.48 -27.40
N VAL A 787 25.88 18.16 -27.46
CA VAL A 787 24.89 18.94 -28.22
C VAL A 787 24.69 20.35 -27.64
N ASP A 788 24.80 20.54 -26.33
CA ASP A 788 24.77 21.88 -25.72
C ASP A 788 26.08 22.64 -25.96
N ASP A 789 27.23 21.97 -25.89
CA ASP A 789 28.54 22.59 -26.18
C ASP A 789 28.67 23.02 -27.66
N LEU A 790 28.17 22.23 -28.61
CA LEU A 790 28.13 22.58 -30.04
C LEU A 790 27.38 23.90 -30.31
N LYS A 791 26.30 24.19 -29.57
CA LYS A 791 25.54 25.45 -29.70
C LYS A 791 26.41 26.67 -29.39
N THR A 792 27.37 26.55 -28.46
CA THR A 792 28.30 27.66 -28.12
C THR A 792 29.20 28.05 -29.28
N TYR A 793 29.49 27.11 -30.19
CA TYR A 793 30.23 27.35 -31.42
C TYR A 793 29.36 27.82 -32.60
N GLY A 794 28.04 27.97 -32.40
CA GLY A 794 27.06 28.32 -33.42
C GLY A 794 26.66 27.14 -34.32
N VAL A 795 26.73 25.91 -33.81
CA VAL A 795 26.38 24.68 -34.53
C VAL A 795 25.12 24.07 -33.94
N GLU A 796 24.09 23.90 -34.75
CA GLU A 796 22.91 23.10 -34.38
C GLU A 796 23.04 21.68 -34.94
N LEU A 797 22.82 20.68 -34.07
CA LEU A 797 22.75 19.27 -34.44
C LEU A 797 21.43 18.69 -33.89
N PRO A 798 20.32 18.75 -34.66
CA PRO A 798 19.01 18.28 -34.23
C PRO A 798 19.03 16.80 -33.80
N ALA A 799 18.40 16.50 -32.66
CA ALA A 799 18.33 15.16 -32.11
C ALA A 799 16.91 14.79 -31.66
N SER A 800 16.44 13.60 -32.06
CA SER A 800 15.15 13.04 -31.66
C SER A 800 15.34 11.76 -30.82
N PHE A 801 14.62 11.65 -29.70
CA PHE A 801 14.82 10.58 -28.73
C PHE A 801 13.61 9.63 -28.67
N VAL A 802 13.88 8.33 -28.59
CA VAL A 802 12.87 7.27 -28.46
C VAL A 802 13.24 6.37 -27.29
N ALA A 803 12.36 6.29 -26.30
CA ALA A 803 12.43 5.32 -25.21
C ALA A 803 11.86 3.98 -25.69
N VAL A 804 12.61 2.89 -25.52
CA VAL A 804 12.23 1.53 -25.95
C VAL A 804 12.01 0.60 -24.77
N ASP A 805 11.14 -0.39 -24.97
CA ASP A 805 10.85 -1.42 -23.97
C ASP A 805 12.04 -2.38 -23.75
N ARG A 806 11.97 -3.23 -22.71
CA ARG A 806 13.06 -4.19 -22.41
C ARG A 806 13.31 -5.19 -23.55
N ALA A 807 12.31 -5.49 -24.38
CA ALA A 807 12.44 -6.35 -25.55
C ALA A 807 13.02 -5.62 -26.78
N LYS A 808 13.08 -4.28 -26.79
CA LYS A 808 13.49 -3.42 -27.93
C LYS A 808 12.59 -3.63 -29.16
N GLN A 809 11.30 -3.89 -28.92
CA GLN A 809 10.27 -4.13 -29.94
C GLN A 809 9.23 -3.01 -29.98
N LYS A 810 9.12 -2.19 -28.92
CA LYS A 810 8.17 -1.08 -28.84
C LYS A 810 8.90 0.27 -28.69
N PRO A 811 8.41 1.35 -29.33
CA PRO A 811 7.27 1.39 -30.26
C PRO A 811 7.66 0.89 -31.66
N GLU A 812 6.98 -0.17 -32.14
CA GLU A 812 7.30 -0.91 -33.37
C GLU A 812 7.49 0.01 -34.60
N ALA A 813 6.55 0.94 -34.79
CA ALA A 813 6.54 1.87 -35.91
C ALA A 813 7.75 2.83 -35.99
N LEU A 814 8.50 3.02 -34.89
CA LEU A 814 9.73 3.82 -34.88
C LEU A 814 11.00 2.97 -34.94
N LEU A 815 10.88 1.65 -34.75
CA LEU A 815 11.99 0.69 -34.74
C LEU A 815 12.11 -0.10 -36.05
N ALA A 816 11.03 -0.17 -36.84
CA ALA A 816 10.98 -0.80 -38.14
C ALA A 816 12.12 -0.33 -39.08
N GLY A 817 12.92 -1.27 -39.57
CA GLY A 817 14.06 -1.00 -40.46
C GLY A 817 15.29 -0.35 -39.81
N LYS A 818 15.28 -0.09 -38.50
CA LYS A 818 16.39 0.62 -37.82
C LYS A 818 17.47 -0.31 -37.27
N HIS A 819 17.15 -1.60 -37.03
CA HIS A 819 18.04 -2.61 -36.45
C HIS A 819 18.61 -2.16 -35.07
N ILE A 820 17.73 -2.11 -34.06
CA ILE A 820 18.05 -1.67 -32.68
C ILE A 820 18.21 -2.90 -31.77
N ASP A 821 19.20 -3.75 -32.06
CA ASP A 821 19.47 -4.94 -31.25
C ASP A 821 20.00 -4.60 -29.85
N LYS A 822 20.52 -3.38 -29.66
CA LYS A 822 21.12 -2.88 -28.41
C LYS A 822 20.85 -1.38 -28.19
N VAL A 823 21.08 -0.91 -26.95
CA VAL A 823 20.78 0.47 -26.50
C VAL A 823 21.79 0.96 -25.45
N ALA A 824 22.12 2.26 -25.36
CA ALA A 824 21.68 3.32 -26.26
C ALA A 824 22.34 3.18 -27.65
N THR A 825 21.57 3.52 -28.68
CA THR A 825 22.01 3.54 -30.08
C THR A 825 21.74 4.92 -30.66
N PHE A 826 22.79 5.56 -31.15
CA PHE A 826 22.77 6.91 -31.72
C PHE A 826 23.04 6.78 -33.22
N ILE A 827 22.06 7.05 -34.07
CA ILE A 827 22.17 6.93 -35.52
C ILE A 827 22.28 8.31 -36.14
N TYR A 828 23.37 8.56 -36.89
CA TYR A 828 23.68 9.83 -37.52
C TYR A 828 23.23 9.82 -38.98
N TYR A 829 22.46 10.83 -39.39
CA TYR A 829 22.01 11.02 -40.77
C TYR A 829 22.52 12.31 -41.36
N ARG A 830 22.81 12.29 -42.67
CA ARG A 830 23.05 13.45 -43.52
C ARG A 830 22.12 13.37 -44.72
N ASP A 831 21.35 14.42 -44.98
CA ASP A 831 20.36 14.49 -46.07
C ASP A 831 19.35 13.30 -46.11
N GLY A 832 19.14 12.65 -44.96
CA GLY A 832 18.27 11.48 -44.81
C GLY A 832 18.93 10.11 -44.99
N GLN A 833 20.22 10.04 -45.34
CA GLN A 833 21.00 8.79 -45.41
C GLN A 833 21.84 8.59 -44.14
N GLU A 834 21.98 7.34 -43.67
CA GLU A 834 22.79 7.02 -42.48
C GLU A 834 24.30 7.08 -42.80
N LEU A 835 25.04 7.94 -42.09
CA LEU A 835 26.51 7.96 -42.14
C LEU A 835 27.12 6.90 -41.21
N GLY A 836 26.46 6.62 -40.09
CA GLY A 836 26.87 5.60 -39.14
C GLY A 836 26.17 5.73 -37.80
N ARG A 837 26.52 4.83 -36.87
CA ARG A 837 25.91 4.74 -35.56
C ARG A 837 26.90 4.39 -34.46
N ILE A 838 26.64 4.89 -33.24
CA ILE A 838 27.29 4.47 -31.98
C ILE A 838 26.31 3.56 -31.25
N VAL A 839 26.77 2.40 -30.75
CA VAL A 839 25.91 1.34 -30.17
C VAL A 839 26.49 0.87 -28.84
N GLU A 840 25.72 1.02 -27.75
CA GLU A 840 26.10 0.82 -26.34
C GLU A 840 27.22 1.72 -25.82
N ARG A 841 28.36 1.78 -26.52
CA ARG A 841 29.59 2.47 -26.12
C ARG A 841 30.32 3.03 -27.33
N PRO A 842 30.95 4.22 -27.23
CA PRO A 842 31.93 4.68 -28.22
C PRO A 842 33.20 3.82 -28.18
N ASN A 843 34.00 3.91 -29.24
CA ASN A 843 35.31 3.24 -29.35
C ASN A 843 36.42 4.05 -28.65
N GLY A 844 36.30 5.39 -28.63
CA GLY A 844 37.15 6.32 -27.89
C GLY A 844 36.35 7.20 -26.93
N LEU A 845 36.61 8.52 -26.94
CA LEU A 845 35.68 9.48 -26.35
C LEU A 845 34.39 9.55 -27.19
N PHE A 846 33.30 10.04 -26.61
CA PHE A 846 32.01 10.07 -27.31
C PHE A 846 32.01 11.08 -28.46
N GLU A 847 32.66 12.22 -28.24
CA GLU A 847 32.92 13.27 -29.21
C GLU A 847 33.86 12.83 -30.35
N ASP A 848 34.83 11.95 -30.09
CA ASP A 848 35.72 11.39 -31.14
C ASP A 848 34.94 10.52 -32.13
N ASP A 849 34.14 9.59 -31.61
CA ASP A 849 33.27 8.73 -32.43
C ASP A 849 32.24 9.56 -33.22
N LEU A 850 31.65 10.60 -32.61
CA LEU A 850 30.75 11.55 -33.30
C LEU A 850 31.46 12.33 -34.41
N LEU A 851 32.66 12.87 -34.15
CA LEU A 851 33.47 13.60 -35.13
C LEU A 851 33.85 12.68 -36.30
N ALA A 852 34.28 11.44 -36.01
CA ALA A 852 34.61 10.43 -37.01
C ALA A 852 33.41 10.03 -37.88
N ILE A 853 32.18 10.12 -37.36
CA ILE A 853 30.95 9.93 -38.15
C ILE A 853 30.63 11.18 -38.98
N ALA A 854 30.62 12.37 -38.38
CA ALA A 854 30.33 13.63 -39.08
C ALA A 854 31.31 13.94 -40.23
N ALA A 855 32.57 13.54 -40.08
CA ALA A 855 33.63 13.74 -41.07
C ALA A 855 33.59 12.77 -42.27
N GLN A 856 32.74 11.74 -42.27
CA GLN A 856 32.61 10.83 -43.41
C GLN A 856 31.95 11.53 -44.61
N THR A 857 32.58 11.37 -45.79
CA THR A 857 32.18 12.01 -47.05
C THR A 857 31.20 11.18 -47.88
N GLN A 858 30.90 9.94 -47.47
CA GLN A 858 29.91 9.07 -48.07
C GLN A 858 29.19 8.24 -46.99
N PRO A 859 27.92 7.85 -47.20
CA PRO A 859 27.23 6.87 -46.36
C PRO A 859 27.91 5.51 -46.37
N LYS A 860 27.61 4.66 -45.37
CA LYS A 860 28.04 3.26 -45.37
C LYS A 860 27.02 2.38 -46.07
N ASP A 861 27.40 1.79 -47.19
CA ASP A 861 26.58 0.81 -47.91
C ASP A 861 26.45 -0.52 -47.13
N SER A 862 25.46 -0.55 -46.22
CA SER A 862 24.81 -1.78 -45.71
C SER A 862 25.70 -2.68 -44.81
N PRO A 863 25.20 -3.83 -44.29
CA PRO A 863 25.49 -4.22 -42.90
C PRO A 863 26.80 -4.98 -42.68
N ARG A 864 27.25 -4.98 -41.41
CA ARG A 864 28.20 -5.94 -40.85
C ARG A 864 27.48 -6.83 -39.82
N PRO A 865 27.93 -8.07 -39.61
CA PRO A 865 27.20 -9.09 -38.83
C PRO A 865 27.26 -8.87 -37.32
#